data_AF-A0A7Y3GKI0-F1
#
_entry.id   AF-A0A7Y3GKI0-F1
#
_cell.length_a   1.000
_cell.length_b   1.000
_cell.length_c   1.000
_cell.angle_alpha   90.00
_cell.angle_beta   90.00
_cell.angle_gamma   90.00
#
_symmetry.space_group_name_H-M   'P 1'
#
loop_
_entity.id
_entity.type
_entity.pdbx_description
1 polymer ?
#
loop_
_entity_poly.entity_id
_entity_poly.type
_entity_poly.pdbx_seq_one_letter_code
_entity_poly.pdbx_strand_id
1 'polypeptide(L)'
;MVIEDDEALYDFLEELEDNPAGGAIIASLNYPVTLIYSDGSTVEVNSNQELQAAISTADGFCEDDDEYDCDLEDVEMYLLECVWQVESFNGDDNLQAYAITFNEDGTLTISEGSTTNAITGLWEISESDAGLVLSITELTALDEDLGGDWLIMYCEEDEIKLVHENSTGAATYVILDRNCEDDPDCSAQQVVNSLVECVWHSGTNVINTDYIGVFNFDPSGVFTVETPNGTVISGQWGIALTDQGTYLILEVGGDYAELSGEWELYECEEGRIKFINGDQYIVFEQDCENDFYCEELQLSIGDECETADGIVGVVNENCECETDNTEFDCPELEANIGDACTTDTGSEGYVSENCECVEETVEYDCPDYQSNIGDPCENPNGVSGVLDENCNCVTDTAYDCPDLQANFGDDCEDANGNIGFINENCGCEVETNPFECFSAVEFVICDDGDVYDGFTAFDLNLAFPNCPTDEMEITFHASLADAELGVEALASPYVNTVNPQTIFARVQLAGTTEYEVFPVHLFVENCNPDPCTIGAIEDYLLTCGWIPVSVDGSDDFSTVYLDFQENGVLVAEGLGLVSEGNWELVGNASTGVYLIISGFNNQFQVFIGEWLVAQCTPTELILINNANDNQVLLQQECN
;
A
#
# COMPACT_ATOMS: atom_id res chain seq x y z
N MET A 1 9.89 -47.71 -15.03
CA MET A 1 10.26 -47.11 -13.74
C MET A 1 8.99 -46.93 -12.95
N VAL A 2 9.05 -47.07 -11.64
CA VAL A 2 7.94 -46.69 -10.75
C VAL A 2 8.43 -45.42 -10.09
N ILE A 3 7.66 -44.35 -10.23
CA ILE A 3 7.93 -43.04 -9.64
C ILE A 3 7.03 -43.01 -8.40
N GLU A 4 7.62 -42.88 -7.22
CA GLU A 4 6.91 -43.01 -5.94
C GLU A 4 6.80 -41.68 -5.18
N ASP A 5 7.55 -40.66 -5.59
CA ASP A 5 7.61 -39.31 -5.02
C ASP A 5 8.09 -38.28 -6.07
N ASP A 6 7.99 -37.00 -5.73
CA ASP A 6 8.29 -35.87 -6.62
C ASP A 6 9.80 -35.75 -6.92
N GLU A 7 10.66 -36.09 -5.97
CA GLU A 7 12.12 -36.18 -6.16
C GLU A 7 12.47 -37.22 -7.23
N ALA A 8 11.84 -38.41 -7.19
CA ALA A 8 12.03 -39.44 -8.21
C ALA A 8 11.42 -39.08 -9.58
N LEU A 9 10.43 -38.17 -9.61
CA LEU A 9 9.88 -37.63 -10.86
C LEU A 9 10.85 -36.62 -11.48
N TYR A 10 11.38 -35.71 -10.66
CA TYR A 10 12.36 -34.71 -11.05
C TYR A 10 13.63 -35.37 -11.63
N ASP A 11 14.22 -36.32 -10.91
CA ASP A 11 15.38 -37.09 -11.37
C ASP A 11 15.11 -37.82 -12.70
N PHE A 12 13.88 -38.33 -12.88
CA PHE A 12 13.48 -38.98 -14.13
C PHE A 12 13.39 -38.00 -15.30
N LEU A 13 12.89 -36.78 -15.07
CA LEU A 13 12.78 -35.75 -16.10
C LEU A 13 14.16 -35.20 -16.50
N GLU A 14 15.03 -34.94 -15.52
CA GLU A 14 16.44 -34.58 -15.75
C GLU A 14 17.16 -35.66 -16.59
N GLU A 15 16.96 -36.95 -16.30
CA GLU A 15 17.52 -38.05 -17.09
C GLU A 15 16.98 -38.12 -18.54
N LEU A 16 15.80 -37.58 -18.82
CA LEU A 16 15.22 -37.50 -20.18
C LEU A 16 15.86 -36.37 -21.00
N GLU A 17 16.16 -35.24 -20.37
CA GLU A 17 16.80 -34.09 -21.01
C GLU A 17 18.28 -34.35 -21.32
N ASP A 18 18.97 -35.06 -20.43
CA ASP A 18 20.42 -35.24 -20.50
C ASP A 18 20.88 -36.39 -21.43
N ASN A 19 20.02 -36.84 -22.37
CA ASN A 19 20.31 -37.98 -23.26
C ASN A 19 21.49 -37.69 -24.21
N PRO A 20 22.68 -38.29 -23.99
CA PRO A 20 23.89 -37.97 -24.78
C PRO A 20 23.85 -38.53 -26.20
N ALA A 21 22.81 -39.32 -26.55
CA ALA A 21 22.70 -40.01 -27.83
C ALA A 21 21.78 -39.32 -28.86
N GLY A 22 21.17 -38.17 -28.54
CA GLY A 22 20.44 -37.32 -29.49
C GLY A 22 19.21 -37.98 -30.15
N GLY A 23 18.56 -38.92 -29.44
CA GLY A 23 17.30 -39.52 -29.88
C GLY A 23 16.15 -39.06 -28.98
N ALA A 24 15.01 -38.70 -29.59
CA ALA A 24 13.79 -38.39 -28.83
C ALA A 24 13.39 -39.60 -27.96
N ILE A 25 13.46 -39.45 -26.64
CA ILE A 25 12.94 -40.44 -25.71
C ILE A 25 11.44 -40.20 -25.61
N ILE A 26 10.65 -41.21 -25.98
CA ILE A 26 9.19 -41.17 -25.81
C ILE A 26 8.89 -41.95 -24.54
N ALA A 27 8.57 -41.23 -23.46
CA ALA A 27 8.04 -41.80 -22.23
C ALA A 27 6.50 -41.79 -22.27
N SER A 28 5.89 -42.76 -21.59
CA SER A 28 4.44 -42.84 -21.39
C SER A 28 4.19 -43.19 -19.93
N LEU A 29 3.28 -42.46 -19.30
CA LEU A 29 2.80 -42.76 -17.97
C LEU A 29 1.84 -43.96 -18.03
N ASN A 30 1.87 -44.79 -17.00
CA ASN A 30 0.86 -45.83 -16.79
C ASN A 30 -0.17 -45.29 -15.81
N TYR A 31 -1.42 -45.24 -16.25
CA TYR A 31 -2.53 -44.80 -15.43
C TYR A 31 -3.18 -45.97 -14.65
N PRO A 32 -3.82 -45.70 -13.49
CA PRO A 32 -3.93 -44.39 -12.83
C PRO A 32 -2.63 -43.88 -12.20
N VAL A 33 -2.49 -42.55 -12.12
CA VAL A 33 -1.48 -41.84 -11.33
C VAL A 33 -2.22 -41.08 -10.24
N THR A 34 -1.71 -41.10 -9.01
CA THR A 34 -2.25 -40.31 -7.91
C THR A 34 -1.39 -39.08 -7.74
N LEU A 35 -2.00 -37.90 -7.81
CA LEU A 35 -1.38 -36.61 -7.51
C LEU A 35 -1.77 -36.23 -6.07
N ILE A 36 -0.89 -35.51 -5.40
CA ILE A 36 -1.10 -34.98 -4.05
C ILE A 36 -1.04 -33.45 -4.18
N TYR A 37 -2.04 -32.75 -3.68
CA TYR A 37 -2.09 -31.27 -3.66
C TYR A 37 -1.35 -30.72 -2.42
N SER A 38 -1.06 -29.41 -2.40
CA SER A 38 -0.38 -28.71 -1.29
C SER A 38 -1.13 -28.84 0.05
N ASP A 39 -2.46 -28.90 0.01
CA ASP A 39 -3.33 -29.15 1.17
C ASP A 39 -3.31 -30.61 1.70
N GLY A 40 -2.51 -31.49 1.08
CA GLY A 40 -2.38 -32.90 1.42
C GLY A 40 -3.53 -33.80 0.92
N SER A 41 -4.49 -33.24 0.20
CA SER A 41 -5.53 -34.00 -0.49
C SER A 41 -4.97 -34.71 -1.73
N THR A 42 -5.68 -35.73 -2.24
CA THR A 42 -5.18 -36.56 -3.35
C THR A 42 -6.19 -36.69 -4.46
N VAL A 43 -5.76 -36.59 -5.72
CA VAL A 43 -6.57 -36.86 -6.91
C VAL A 43 -5.98 -38.00 -7.73
N GLU A 44 -6.83 -38.93 -8.18
CA GLU A 44 -6.42 -40.05 -9.03
C GLU A 44 -6.76 -39.73 -10.49
N VAL A 45 -5.75 -39.52 -11.32
CA VAL A 45 -5.90 -39.23 -12.76
C VAL A 45 -5.70 -40.49 -13.58
N ASN A 46 -6.55 -40.69 -14.60
CA ASN A 46 -6.60 -41.94 -15.38
C ASN A 46 -6.18 -41.78 -16.84
N SER A 47 -5.84 -40.57 -17.28
CA SER A 47 -5.39 -40.31 -18.65
C SER A 47 -4.53 -39.06 -18.75
N ASN A 48 -3.82 -38.88 -19.87
CA ASN A 48 -3.05 -37.66 -20.14
C ASN A 48 -3.94 -36.40 -20.12
N GLN A 49 -5.21 -36.51 -20.54
CA GLN A 49 -6.14 -35.38 -20.56
C GLN A 49 -6.62 -35.02 -19.13
N GLU A 50 -6.85 -36.03 -18.29
CA GLU A 50 -7.18 -35.81 -16.87
C GLU A 50 -5.98 -35.30 -16.08
N LEU A 51 -4.77 -35.77 -16.39
CA LEU A 51 -3.54 -35.24 -15.82
C LEU A 51 -3.31 -33.78 -16.23
N GLN A 52 -3.52 -33.44 -17.51
CA GLN A 52 -3.44 -32.05 -17.98
C GLN A 52 -4.48 -31.15 -17.30
N ALA A 53 -5.71 -31.63 -17.15
CA ALA A 53 -6.76 -30.88 -16.46
C ALA A 53 -6.42 -30.70 -14.96
N ALA A 54 -5.91 -31.74 -14.30
CA ALA A 54 -5.51 -31.67 -12.90
C ALA A 54 -4.33 -30.72 -12.69
N ILE A 55 -3.34 -30.70 -13.58
CA ILE A 55 -2.22 -29.73 -13.56
C ILE A 55 -2.72 -28.32 -13.85
N SER A 56 -3.53 -28.12 -14.89
CA SER A 56 -4.08 -26.80 -15.24
C SER A 56 -5.03 -26.23 -14.18
N THR A 57 -5.58 -27.08 -13.30
CA THR A 57 -6.37 -26.65 -12.15
C THR A 57 -5.48 -26.40 -10.93
N ALA A 58 -4.31 -27.05 -10.86
CA ALA A 58 -3.29 -26.83 -9.84
C ALA A 58 -2.46 -25.55 -10.07
N ASP A 59 -2.54 -24.95 -11.27
CA ASP A 59 -1.83 -23.72 -11.67
C ASP A 59 -2.20 -22.49 -10.82
N GLY A 60 -3.30 -22.54 -10.03
CA GLY A 60 -3.66 -21.53 -9.03
C GLY A 60 -3.40 -21.96 -7.57
N PHE A 61 -2.75 -23.11 -7.36
CA PHE A 61 -2.39 -23.66 -6.05
C PHE A 61 -0.88 -23.87 -5.87
N CYS A 62 -0.12 -23.68 -6.95
CA CYS A 62 1.33 -23.77 -6.99
C CYS A 62 1.87 -22.45 -7.56
N GLU A 63 1.70 -21.37 -6.79
CA GLU A 63 2.52 -20.18 -6.99
C GLU A 63 3.77 -20.36 -6.13
N ASP A 64 4.79 -21.00 -6.70
CA ASP A 64 6.12 -21.01 -6.10
C ASP A 64 6.98 -19.97 -6.82
N ASP A 65 7.45 -19.03 -6.00
CA ASP A 65 8.74 -18.33 -6.02
C ASP A 65 8.82 -16.96 -6.73
N ASP A 66 8.53 -15.92 -5.92
CA ASP A 66 9.39 -14.72 -5.68
C ASP A 66 8.82 -13.30 -5.95
N GLU A 67 7.53 -12.98 -5.72
CA GLU A 67 7.14 -11.52 -5.61
C GLU A 67 5.86 -11.13 -4.84
N TYR A 68 5.12 -12.04 -4.20
CA TYR A 68 3.94 -11.68 -3.38
C TYR A 68 3.92 -12.42 -2.04
N ASP A 69 5.06 -12.48 -1.35
CA ASP A 69 5.06 -12.93 0.05
C ASP A 69 4.68 -11.73 0.91
N CYS A 70 3.46 -11.77 1.44
CA CYS A 70 3.04 -10.80 2.44
C CYS A 70 3.95 -10.94 3.66
N ASP A 71 4.81 -9.96 3.91
CA ASP A 71 5.63 -9.93 5.10
C ASP A 71 4.78 -9.58 6.33
N LEU A 72 5.02 -10.27 7.44
CA LEU A 72 4.23 -10.08 8.66
C LEU A 72 4.36 -8.64 9.19
N GLU A 73 5.57 -8.09 9.16
CA GLU A 73 5.88 -6.75 9.67
C GLU A 73 5.21 -5.69 8.79
N ASP A 74 5.25 -5.87 7.46
CA ASP A 74 4.63 -4.94 6.50
C ASP A 74 3.10 -4.95 6.64
N VAL A 75 2.47 -6.13 6.68
CA VAL A 75 1.01 -6.21 6.84
C VAL A 75 0.55 -5.67 8.18
N GLU A 76 1.26 -5.96 9.26
CA GLU A 76 0.95 -5.41 10.58
C GLU A 76 1.04 -3.88 10.57
N MET A 77 2.06 -3.33 9.90
CA MET A 77 2.21 -1.89 9.69
C MET A 77 1.05 -1.29 8.89
N TYR A 78 0.68 -1.87 7.74
CA TYR A 78 -0.42 -1.39 6.91
C TYR A 78 -1.77 -1.42 7.64
N LEU A 79 -2.04 -2.48 8.42
CA LEU A 79 -3.28 -2.59 9.19
C LEU A 79 -3.38 -1.52 10.29
N LEU A 80 -2.25 -1.16 10.92
CA LEU A 80 -2.16 -0.17 11.98
C LEU A 80 -2.11 1.28 11.46
N GLU A 81 -1.84 1.47 10.17
CA GLU A 81 -1.62 2.78 9.59
C GLU A 81 -2.88 3.63 9.52
N CYS A 82 -4.00 3.06 9.09
CA CYS A 82 -5.19 3.83 8.75
C CYS A 82 -6.49 3.02 8.87
N VAL A 83 -7.62 3.67 8.55
CA VAL A 83 -8.94 3.03 8.52
C VAL A 83 -9.11 2.28 7.20
N TRP A 84 -9.54 1.02 7.29
CA TRP A 84 -9.78 0.15 6.15
C TRP A 84 -11.26 0.10 5.81
N GLN A 85 -11.64 0.47 4.59
CA GLN A 85 -13.00 0.36 4.10
C GLN A 85 -13.22 -1.01 3.44
N VAL A 86 -14.38 -1.63 3.70
CA VAL A 86 -14.72 -2.88 3.00
C VAL A 86 -15.19 -2.56 1.58
N GLU A 87 -14.29 -2.61 0.60
CA GLU A 87 -14.63 -2.32 -0.79
C GLU A 87 -15.59 -3.37 -1.37
N SER A 88 -15.30 -4.64 -1.12
CA SER A 88 -16.11 -5.75 -1.63
C SER A 88 -16.21 -6.89 -0.62
N PHE A 89 -17.39 -7.49 -0.52
CA PHE A 89 -17.65 -8.72 0.22
C PHE A 89 -18.33 -9.74 -0.71
N ASN A 90 -17.63 -10.82 -1.05
CA ASN A 90 -18.07 -11.83 -2.02
C ASN A 90 -18.47 -11.26 -3.38
N GLY A 91 -17.83 -10.17 -3.83
CA GLY A 91 -18.17 -9.50 -5.08
C GLY A 91 -19.44 -8.64 -5.03
N ASP A 92 -19.91 -8.30 -3.83
CA ASP A 92 -21.03 -7.39 -3.58
C ASP A 92 -20.56 -6.23 -2.67
N ASP A 93 -21.30 -5.13 -2.73
CA ASP A 93 -21.02 -3.84 -2.09
C ASP A 93 -21.75 -3.72 -0.74
N ASN A 94 -22.43 -4.79 -0.29
CA ASN A 94 -23.31 -4.76 0.89
C ASN A 94 -22.62 -4.33 2.19
N LEU A 95 -21.30 -4.45 2.28
CA LEU A 95 -20.52 -4.04 3.45
C LEU A 95 -19.73 -2.73 3.25
N GLN A 96 -19.86 -2.05 2.10
CA GLN A 96 -19.14 -0.78 1.81
C GLN A 96 -19.37 0.36 2.78
N ALA A 97 -20.46 0.30 3.56
CA ALA A 97 -20.72 1.30 4.60
C ALA A 97 -19.87 1.09 5.87
N TYR A 98 -19.18 -0.05 5.99
CA TYR A 98 -18.38 -0.41 7.15
C TYR A 98 -16.90 -0.07 6.94
N ALA A 99 -16.30 0.50 7.98
CA ALA A 99 -14.89 0.84 8.05
C ALA A 99 -14.28 0.22 9.31
N ILE A 100 -13.13 -0.42 9.16
CA ILE A 100 -12.43 -1.22 10.17
C ILE A 100 -11.17 -0.45 10.60
N THR A 101 -10.95 -0.35 11.90
CA THR A 101 -9.72 0.22 12.49
C THR A 101 -9.08 -0.85 13.35
N PHE A 102 -7.83 -1.18 13.06
CA PHE A 102 -7.02 -2.11 13.85
C PHE A 102 -6.17 -1.29 14.84
N ASN A 103 -6.10 -1.74 16.10
CA ASN A 103 -5.34 -1.05 17.15
C ASN A 103 -4.21 -1.95 17.65
N GLU A 104 -3.09 -1.32 18.04
CA GLU A 104 -1.86 -1.98 18.50
C GLU A 104 -2.07 -2.89 19.73
N ASP A 105 -3.09 -2.62 20.56
CA ASP A 105 -3.43 -3.46 21.71
C ASP A 105 -4.14 -4.79 21.34
N GLY A 106 -4.22 -5.10 20.04
CA GLY A 106 -4.89 -6.27 19.47
C GLY A 106 -6.41 -6.13 19.42
N THR A 107 -6.95 -4.94 19.66
CA THR A 107 -8.38 -4.66 19.52
C THR A 107 -8.70 -4.07 18.15
N LEU A 108 -9.91 -4.32 17.64
CA LEU A 108 -10.40 -3.68 16.42
C LEU A 108 -11.76 -3.02 16.65
N THR A 109 -12.04 -1.98 15.87
CA THR A 109 -13.35 -1.30 15.85
C THR A 109 -13.89 -1.19 14.43
N ILE A 110 -15.16 -1.53 14.24
CA ILE A 110 -15.88 -1.39 12.96
C ILE A 110 -16.97 -0.34 13.15
N SER A 111 -16.98 0.68 12.29
CA SER A 111 -17.96 1.75 12.26
C SER A 111 -18.80 1.71 10.98
N GLU A 112 -20.06 2.15 11.06
CA GLU A 112 -20.94 2.34 9.88
C GLU A 112 -21.11 3.86 9.69
N GLY A 113 -20.24 4.47 8.88
CA GLY A 113 -20.11 5.93 8.78
C GLY A 113 -19.94 6.63 10.15
N SER A 114 -20.45 7.87 10.29
CA SER A 114 -20.26 8.71 11.51
C SER A 114 -21.18 8.33 12.71
N THR A 115 -21.42 7.04 12.96
CA THR A 115 -22.33 6.58 14.03
C THR A 115 -21.61 6.18 15.33
N THR A 116 -22.22 6.45 16.49
CA THR A 116 -21.59 6.30 17.83
C THR A 116 -21.64 4.89 18.44
N ASN A 117 -22.09 3.86 17.70
CA ASN A 117 -22.16 2.49 18.20
C ASN A 117 -21.17 1.62 17.42
N ALA A 118 -19.87 1.80 17.69
CA ALA A 118 -18.83 0.97 17.08
C ALA A 118 -19.01 -0.50 17.49
N ILE A 119 -18.89 -1.39 16.51
CA ILE A 119 -18.74 -2.83 16.72
C ILE A 119 -17.29 -3.04 17.13
N THR A 120 -17.04 -3.72 18.24
CA THR A 120 -15.67 -4.02 18.70
C THR A 120 -15.36 -5.50 18.52
N GLY A 121 -14.08 -5.82 18.34
CA GLY A 121 -13.54 -7.18 18.33
C GLY A 121 -12.06 -7.20 18.70
N LEU A 122 -11.42 -8.34 18.45
CA LEU A 122 -9.99 -8.57 18.58
C LEU A 122 -9.43 -8.99 17.23
N TRP A 123 -8.16 -8.67 16.98
CA TRP A 123 -7.43 -9.14 15.81
C TRP A 123 -6.03 -9.62 16.19
N GLU A 124 -5.51 -10.55 15.42
CA GLU A 124 -4.10 -10.98 15.45
C GLU A 124 -3.69 -11.48 14.06
N ILE A 125 -2.43 -11.30 13.68
CA ILE A 125 -1.84 -11.96 12.50
C ILE A 125 -1.03 -13.16 12.96
N SER A 126 -1.10 -14.26 12.22
CA SER A 126 -0.29 -15.44 12.45
C SER A 126 0.20 -16.07 11.15
N GLU A 127 1.33 -16.74 11.20
CA GLU A 127 1.84 -17.51 10.06
C GLU A 127 1.23 -18.92 10.03
N SER A 128 0.95 -19.41 8.83
CA SER A 128 0.50 -20.78 8.59
C SER A 128 1.28 -21.41 7.45
N ASP A 129 1.16 -22.74 7.27
CA ASP A 129 1.74 -23.44 6.13
C ASP A 129 1.16 -22.97 4.76
N ALA A 130 0.10 -22.15 4.77
CA ALA A 130 -0.57 -21.62 3.58
C ALA A 130 -0.33 -20.10 3.35
N GLY A 131 0.42 -19.42 4.23
CA GLY A 131 0.63 -17.96 4.21
C GLY A 131 0.20 -17.25 5.50
N LEU A 132 0.19 -15.92 5.50
CA LEU A 132 -0.29 -15.11 6.63
C LEU A 132 -1.79 -15.21 6.82
N VAL A 133 -2.21 -15.27 8.08
CA VAL A 133 -3.60 -15.39 8.50
C VAL A 133 -3.96 -14.25 9.44
N LEU A 134 -4.93 -13.43 9.05
CA LEU A 134 -5.58 -12.44 9.88
C LEU A 134 -6.77 -13.09 10.62
N SER A 135 -6.66 -13.22 11.94
CA SER A 135 -7.71 -13.77 12.79
C SER A 135 -8.53 -12.64 13.41
N ILE A 136 -9.82 -12.55 13.06
CA ILE A 136 -10.77 -11.59 13.63
C ILE A 136 -11.72 -12.33 14.58
N THR A 137 -11.70 -11.97 15.86
CA THR A 137 -12.45 -12.69 16.90
C THR A 137 -13.21 -11.78 17.84
N GLU A 138 -14.11 -12.35 18.63
CA GLU A 138 -14.90 -11.66 19.66
C GLU A 138 -15.71 -10.44 19.16
N LEU A 139 -16.09 -10.45 17.88
CA LEU A 139 -16.88 -9.40 17.29
C LEU A 139 -18.25 -9.28 17.98
N THR A 140 -18.58 -8.07 18.42
CA THR A 140 -19.87 -7.79 19.09
C THR A 140 -21.08 -7.84 18.13
N ALA A 141 -20.84 -7.74 16.82
CA ALA A 141 -21.76 -7.92 15.70
C ALA A 141 -20.94 -8.21 14.41
N LEU A 142 -21.57 -8.69 13.33
CA LEU A 142 -20.89 -9.13 12.08
C LEU A 142 -19.94 -10.33 12.25
N ASP A 143 -19.98 -11.04 13.38
CA ASP A 143 -19.16 -12.23 13.63
C ASP A 143 -19.42 -13.36 12.61
N GLU A 144 -20.65 -13.45 12.08
CA GLU A 144 -20.99 -14.43 11.02
C GLU A 144 -20.49 -14.00 9.62
N ASP A 145 -20.12 -12.73 9.45
CA ASP A 145 -19.74 -12.13 8.17
C ASP A 145 -18.21 -11.93 8.07
N LEU A 146 -17.62 -11.24 9.06
CA LEU A 146 -16.22 -10.84 9.10
C LEU A 146 -15.40 -11.59 10.17
N GLY A 147 -16.04 -12.34 11.06
CA GLY A 147 -15.36 -13.11 12.10
C GLY A 147 -14.73 -14.40 11.55
N GLY A 148 -13.59 -14.78 12.09
CA GLY A 148 -12.87 -16.00 11.73
C GLY A 148 -11.42 -15.76 11.32
N ASP A 149 -10.79 -16.83 10.84
CA ASP A 149 -9.42 -16.82 10.37
C ASP A 149 -9.41 -16.59 8.85
N TRP A 150 -8.74 -15.55 8.39
CA TRP A 150 -8.70 -15.13 6.99
C TRP A 150 -7.28 -15.27 6.45
N LEU A 151 -7.10 -16.05 5.39
CA LEU A 151 -5.83 -16.10 4.67
C LEU A 151 -5.65 -14.82 3.86
N ILE A 152 -4.49 -14.18 3.99
CA ILE A 152 -4.11 -12.98 3.25
C ILE A 152 -3.56 -13.43 1.90
N MET A 153 -4.29 -13.14 0.83
CA MET A 153 -3.95 -13.55 -0.54
C MET A 153 -3.14 -12.47 -1.28
N TYR A 154 -3.31 -11.22 -0.87
CA TYR A 154 -2.69 -10.04 -1.47
C TYR A 154 -2.64 -8.95 -0.41
N CYS A 155 -1.50 -8.28 -0.31
CA CYS A 155 -1.28 -7.17 0.62
C CYS A 155 -0.42 -6.12 -0.08
N GLU A 156 -1.05 -5.04 -0.49
CA GLU A 156 -0.36 -3.80 -0.83
C GLU A 156 -0.67 -2.77 0.23
N GLU A 157 0.09 -1.68 0.22
CA GLU A 157 -0.11 -0.52 1.09
C GLU A 157 -1.58 -0.07 1.13
N ASP A 158 -2.23 -0.01 -0.04
CA ASP A 158 -3.60 0.51 -0.20
C ASP A 158 -4.69 -0.57 -0.26
N GLU A 159 -4.36 -1.84 -0.50
CA GLU A 159 -5.38 -2.87 -0.76
C GLU A 159 -4.96 -4.22 -0.15
N ILE A 160 -5.85 -4.80 0.66
CA ILE A 160 -5.67 -6.15 1.22
C ILE A 160 -6.82 -7.05 0.78
N LYS A 161 -6.49 -8.20 0.19
CA LYS A 161 -7.45 -9.24 -0.20
C LYS A 161 -7.38 -10.43 0.74
N LEU A 162 -8.53 -10.75 1.32
CA LEU A 162 -8.70 -11.80 2.33
C LEU A 162 -9.61 -12.91 1.80
N VAL A 163 -9.28 -14.16 2.13
CA VAL A 163 -10.12 -15.32 1.85
C VAL A 163 -10.35 -16.18 3.10
N HIS A 164 -11.59 -16.61 3.30
CA HIS A 164 -11.97 -17.51 4.38
C HIS A 164 -12.79 -18.68 3.84
N GLU A 165 -12.41 -19.91 4.17
CA GLU A 165 -13.23 -21.08 3.86
C GLU A 165 -14.16 -21.45 5.00
N ASN A 166 -15.46 -21.43 4.73
CA ASN A 166 -16.42 -21.92 5.71
C ASN A 166 -16.40 -23.46 5.82
N SER A 167 -17.03 -23.99 6.87
CA SER A 167 -17.11 -25.44 7.16
C SER A 167 -17.76 -26.32 6.06
N THR A 168 -18.26 -25.73 4.97
CA THR A 168 -18.80 -26.44 3.80
C THR A 168 -17.87 -26.45 2.59
N GLY A 169 -16.69 -25.82 2.69
CA GLY A 169 -15.70 -25.70 1.60
C GLY A 169 -16.05 -24.62 0.58
N ALA A 170 -16.85 -23.64 0.95
CA ALA A 170 -17.12 -22.46 0.13
C ALA A 170 -16.27 -21.29 0.65
N ALA A 171 -15.52 -20.68 -0.27
CA ALA A 171 -14.67 -19.52 0.01
C ALA A 171 -15.50 -18.24 0.06
N THR A 172 -15.23 -17.44 1.08
CA THR A 172 -15.70 -16.07 1.26
C THR A 172 -14.53 -15.14 0.97
N TYR A 173 -14.76 -14.06 0.22
CA TYR A 173 -13.73 -13.08 -0.13
C TYR A 173 -14.08 -11.71 0.43
N VAL A 174 -13.06 -11.00 0.91
CA VAL A 174 -13.16 -9.60 1.33
C VAL A 174 -12.02 -8.82 0.70
N ILE A 175 -12.34 -7.67 0.11
CA ILE A 175 -11.35 -6.69 -0.35
C ILE A 175 -11.47 -5.50 0.59
N LEU A 176 -10.36 -5.15 1.23
CA LEU A 176 -10.21 -3.98 2.07
C LEU A 176 -9.39 -2.95 1.30
N ASP A 177 -9.93 -1.73 1.21
CA ASP A 177 -9.27 -0.59 0.57
C ASP A 177 -8.93 0.43 1.66
N ARG A 178 -7.71 0.94 1.64
CA ARG A 178 -7.20 1.87 2.64
C ARG A 178 -7.86 3.23 2.43
N ASN A 179 -8.52 3.75 3.44
CA ASN A 179 -9.22 5.02 3.36
C ASN A 179 -8.62 6.03 4.35
N CYS A 180 -7.66 6.80 3.84
CA CYS A 180 -7.07 7.95 4.51
C CYS A 180 -7.53 9.23 3.81
N GLU A 181 -8.77 9.67 4.06
CA GLU A 181 -9.18 11.00 3.58
C GLU A 181 -8.26 12.07 4.21
N ASP A 182 -7.38 12.65 3.38
CA ASP A 182 -6.51 13.82 3.65
C ASP A 182 -5.30 13.63 4.61
N ASP A 183 -4.79 12.41 4.84
CA ASP A 183 -3.57 12.20 5.68
C ASP A 183 -2.27 12.37 4.85
N PRO A 184 -1.24 13.09 5.34
CA PRO A 184 0.14 12.97 4.82
C PRO A 184 0.66 11.54 4.84
N ASP A 185 1.63 11.25 3.96
CA ASP A 185 2.20 9.93 3.63
C ASP A 185 2.92 9.18 4.80
N CYS A 186 2.36 9.19 6.03
CA CYS A 186 2.89 8.39 7.13
C CYS A 186 1.81 7.94 8.15
N SER A 187 1.95 6.72 8.64
CA SER A 187 1.13 6.11 9.70
C SER A 187 1.25 6.79 11.05
N ALA A 188 0.22 6.65 11.89
CA ALA A 188 0.27 7.03 13.30
C ALA A 188 1.46 6.42 14.05
N GLN A 189 1.85 5.19 13.69
CA GLN A 189 3.02 4.52 14.28
C GLN A 189 4.34 5.11 13.79
N GLN A 190 4.46 5.46 12.51
CA GLN A 190 5.62 6.19 11.99
C GLN A 190 5.76 7.55 12.68
N VAL A 191 4.66 8.28 12.92
CA VAL A 191 4.70 9.51 13.72
C VAL A 191 5.23 9.25 15.13
N VAL A 192 4.76 8.19 15.80
CA VAL A 192 5.26 7.81 17.13
C VAL A 192 6.76 7.52 17.09
N ASN A 193 7.20 6.67 16.16
CA ASN A 193 8.60 6.26 16.01
C ASN A 193 9.49 7.47 15.75
N SER A 194 9.12 8.33 14.80
CA SER A 194 9.84 9.56 14.50
C SER A 194 9.90 10.48 15.72
N LEU A 195 8.77 10.72 16.39
CA LEU A 195 8.72 11.62 17.56
C LEU A 195 9.65 11.17 18.68
N VAL A 196 9.80 9.86 18.91
CA VAL A 196 10.69 9.31 19.96
C VAL A 196 12.13 9.08 19.51
N GLU A 197 12.41 9.15 18.21
CA GLU A 197 13.73 8.83 17.64
C GLU A 197 14.81 9.86 18.03
N CYS A 198 14.48 11.15 17.93
CA CYS A 198 15.42 12.25 18.16
C CYS A 198 14.76 13.39 18.95
N VAL A 199 15.55 14.40 19.29
CA VAL A 199 15.01 15.66 19.80
C VAL A 199 14.48 16.51 18.65
N TRP A 200 13.51 17.36 18.96
CA TRP A 200 12.79 18.16 17.97
C TRP A 200 12.87 19.64 18.32
N HIS A 201 13.32 20.46 17.35
CA HIS A 201 13.01 21.88 17.37
C HIS A 201 11.57 22.06 16.94
N SER A 202 10.89 23.09 17.44
CA SER A 202 9.54 23.37 16.99
C SER A 202 9.35 24.80 16.47
N GLY A 203 8.37 24.95 15.58
CA GLY A 203 7.87 26.20 15.09
C GLY A 203 6.36 26.25 15.31
N THR A 204 5.85 27.29 15.97
CA THR A 204 4.41 27.42 16.20
C THR A 204 3.98 28.88 16.20
N ASN A 205 2.73 29.12 15.76
CA ASN A 205 2.08 30.42 15.88
C ASN A 205 1.21 30.58 17.15
N VAL A 206 1.30 29.63 18.08
CA VAL A 206 0.49 29.55 19.30
C VAL A 206 1.16 30.27 20.46
N ILE A 207 2.41 29.93 20.74
CA ILE A 207 3.23 30.55 21.78
C ILE A 207 4.29 31.47 21.17
N ASN A 208 4.87 32.35 21.98
CA ASN A 208 5.94 33.23 21.49
C ASN A 208 7.17 32.39 21.10
N THR A 209 7.66 32.57 19.87
CA THR A 209 8.81 31.85 19.30
C THR A 209 10.10 32.01 20.11
N ASP A 210 10.22 33.10 20.88
CA ASP A 210 11.36 33.34 21.80
C ASP A 210 11.45 32.33 22.97
N TYR A 211 10.41 31.51 23.17
CA TYR A 211 10.30 30.51 24.24
C TYR A 211 10.18 29.10 23.70
N ILE A 212 10.42 28.86 22.40
CA ILE A 212 10.40 27.51 21.89
C ILE A 212 11.67 26.80 22.36
N GLY A 213 11.46 25.74 23.13
CA GLY A 213 12.53 24.88 23.62
C GLY A 213 12.66 23.65 22.75
N VAL A 214 13.65 22.81 23.08
CA VAL A 214 13.85 21.51 22.44
C VAL A 214 12.86 20.51 23.04
N PHE A 215 12.06 19.87 22.20
CA PHE A 215 11.10 18.85 22.59
C PHE A 215 11.78 17.47 22.54
N ASN A 216 11.55 16.66 23.56
CA ASN A 216 11.97 15.27 23.60
C ASN A 216 10.77 14.43 24.03
N PHE A 217 10.37 13.48 23.19
CA PHE A 217 9.23 12.60 23.44
C PHE A 217 9.73 11.24 23.88
N ASP A 218 9.28 10.80 25.06
CA ASP A 218 9.61 9.50 25.62
C ASP A 218 8.50 8.49 25.28
N PRO A 219 8.86 7.23 24.94
CA PRO A 219 7.89 6.16 24.64
C PRO A 219 6.87 5.87 25.74
N SER A 220 7.11 6.30 26.99
CA SER A 220 6.15 6.17 28.09
C SER A 220 4.98 7.18 28.05
N GLY A 221 4.88 8.00 27.00
CA GLY A 221 3.85 9.04 26.86
C GLY A 221 4.16 10.32 27.62
N VAL A 222 5.41 10.49 28.06
CA VAL A 222 5.91 11.72 28.68
C VAL A 222 6.71 12.48 27.63
N PHE A 223 6.57 13.81 27.57
CA PHE A 223 7.51 14.62 26.80
C PHE A 223 8.10 15.71 27.68
N THR A 224 9.32 16.14 27.36
CA THR A 224 9.97 17.27 28.00
C THR A 224 10.28 18.36 27.01
N VAL A 225 10.20 19.61 27.46
CA VAL A 225 10.62 20.79 26.71
C VAL A 225 11.73 21.47 27.49
N GLU A 226 12.93 21.51 26.93
CA GLU A 226 14.04 22.29 27.47
C GLU A 226 13.99 23.71 26.91
N THR A 227 13.57 24.66 27.75
CA THR A 227 13.54 26.08 27.37
C THR A 227 14.94 26.61 27.06
N PRO A 228 15.08 27.70 26.27
CA PRO A 228 16.37 28.35 26.02
C PRO A 228 17.14 28.81 27.27
N ASN A 229 16.49 28.82 28.45
CA ASN A 229 17.11 29.14 29.73
C ASN A 229 17.54 27.89 30.53
N GLY A 230 17.53 26.69 29.92
CA GLY A 230 17.87 25.41 30.55
C GLY A 230 16.84 24.91 31.56
N THR A 231 15.63 25.47 31.57
CA THR A 231 14.54 24.96 32.41
C THR A 231 13.78 23.87 31.66
N VAL A 232 13.68 22.69 32.27
CA VAL A 232 12.93 21.55 31.72
C VAL A 232 11.50 21.56 32.25
N ILE A 233 10.54 21.49 31.33
CA ILE A 233 9.11 21.38 31.62
C ILE A 233 8.61 20.06 31.04
N SER A 234 7.89 19.27 31.83
CA SER A 234 7.33 17.99 31.40
C SER A 234 5.83 18.08 31.12
N GLY A 235 5.37 17.38 30.10
CA GLY A 235 3.96 17.16 29.78
C GLY A 235 3.66 15.69 29.47
N GLN A 236 2.43 15.40 29.08
CA GLN A 236 2.02 14.12 28.53
C GLN A 236 1.71 14.29 27.05
N TRP A 237 2.02 13.26 26.27
CA TRP A 237 1.68 13.21 24.85
C TRP A 237 1.10 11.86 24.48
N GLY A 238 0.45 11.80 23.33
CA GLY A 238 0.06 10.56 22.67
C GLY A 238 -0.44 10.85 21.26
N ILE A 239 -0.45 9.82 20.42
CA ILE A 239 -1.09 9.86 19.10
C ILE A 239 -2.45 9.16 19.21
N ALA A 240 -3.47 9.72 18.59
CA ALA A 240 -4.79 9.13 18.48
C ALA A 240 -5.22 9.08 17.02
N LEU A 241 -5.59 7.89 16.56
CA LEU A 241 -6.18 7.67 15.24
C LEU A 241 -7.70 7.80 15.33
N THR A 242 -8.30 8.51 14.38
CA THR A 242 -9.75 8.72 14.30
C THR A 242 -10.27 8.54 12.86
N ASP A 243 -11.59 8.57 12.68
CA ASP A 243 -12.24 8.61 11.37
C ASP A 243 -12.01 9.92 10.59
N GLN A 244 -11.27 10.87 11.17
CA GLN A 244 -10.97 12.20 10.60
C GLN A 244 -9.45 12.46 10.55
N GLY A 245 -8.62 11.41 10.58
CA GLY A 245 -7.17 11.50 10.52
C GLY A 245 -6.45 11.25 11.85
N THR A 246 -5.13 11.42 11.81
CA THR A 246 -4.19 11.21 12.93
C THR A 246 -4.04 12.49 13.77
N TYR A 247 -4.07 12.38 15.11
CA TYR A 247 -3.98 13.52 16.01
C TYR A 247 -2.89 13.35 17.08
N LEU A 248 -2.03 14.36 17.23
CA LEU A 248 -1.16 14.54 18.39
C LEU A 248 -1.92 15.18 19.54
N ILE A 249 -1.98 14.50 20.68
CA ILE A 249 -2.57 15.00 21.92
C ILE A 249 -1.45 15.49 22.82
N LEU A 250 -1.50 16.75 23.24
CA LEU A 250 -0.57 17.32 24.22
C LEU A 250 -1.31 17.74 25.49
N GLU A 251 -0.74 17.40 26.65
CA GLU A 251 -1.15 17.91 27.96
C GLU A 251 0.06 18.48 28.71
N VAL A 252 0.18 19.80 28.75
CA VAL A 252 1.31 20.49 29.37
C VAL A 252 0.87 21.74 30.13
N GLY A 253 1.53 22.01 31.25
CA GLY A 253 1.22 23.17 32.09
C GLY A 253 2.21 24.32 31.92
N GLY A 254 1.98 25.40 32.68
CA GLY A 254 2.93 26.51 32.75
C GLY A 254 2.95 27.37 31.49
N ASP A 255 4.14 27.74 31.04
CA ASP A 255 4.34 28.65 29.91
C ASP A 255 4.00 27.99 28.55
N TYR A 256 3.83 26.67 28.51
CA TYR A 256 3.43 25.90 27.33
C TYR A 256 1.94 25.50 27.34
N ALA A 257 1.16 25.96 28.32
CA ALA A 257 -0.23 25.53 28.49
C ALA A 257 -1.14 25.78 27.27
N GLU A 258 -0.78 26.71 26.39
CA GLU A 258 -1.52 26.99 25.16
C GLU A 258 -1.31 25.94 24.05
N LEU A 259 -0.28 25.08 24.18
CA LEU A 259 -0.07 23.93 23.29
C LEU A 259 -0.94 22.73 23.67
N SER A 260 -1.59 22.73 24.83
CA SER A 260 -2.41 21.60 25.23
C SER A 260 -3.67 21.49 24.37
N GLY A 261 -3.93 20.32 23.81
CA GLY A 261 -5.04 20.07 22.90
C GLY A 261 -4.76 18.91 21.94
N GLU A 262 -5.67 18.74 20.99
CA GLU A 262 -5.59 17.77 19.89
C GLU A 262 -5.10 18.51 18.64
N TRP A 263 -4.08 18.00 17.98
CA TRP A 263 -3.43 18.58 16.81
C TRP A 263 -3.47 17.59 15.67
N GLU A 264 -4.20 17.93 14.61
CA GLU A 264 -4.37 17.11 13.41
C GLU A 264 -3.05 17.05 12.64
N LEU A 265 -2.60 15.84 12.27
CA LEU A 265 -1.44 15.64 11.43
C LEU A 265 -1.71 16.25 10.04
N TYR A 266 -0.75 16.99 9.51
CA TYR A 266 -0.90 17.72 8.24
C TYR A 266 0.24 17.46 7.26
N GLU A 267 1.44 17.22 7.79
CA GLU A 267 2.64 16.95 6.99
C GLU A 267 3.51 15.98 7.77
N CYS A 268 4.05 14.98 7.10
CA CYS A 268 4.93 13.99 7.69
C CYS A 268 5.97 13.61 6.65
N GLU A 269 7.14 14.23 6.77
CA GLU A 269 8.31 13.98 5.93
C GLU A 269 9.45 13.53 6.83
N GLU A 270 10.42 12.81 6.26
CA GLU A 270 11.65 12.45 6.97
C GLU A 270 12.30 13.73 7.55
N GLY A 271 12.49 13.78 8.87
CA GLY A 271 13.05 14.95 9.54
C GLY A 271 12.08 16.11 9.82
N ARG A 272 10.80 16.05 9.42
CA ARG A 272 9.86 17.17 9.65
C ARG A 272 8.40 16.72 9.75
N ILE A 273 7.77 17.05 10.87
CA ILE A 273 6.35 16.71 11.13
C ILE A 273 5.57 17.98 11.44
N LYS A 274 4.42 18.16 10.82
CA LYS A 274 3.55 19.32 11.08
C LYS A 274 2.17 18.88 11.50
N PHE A 275 1.70 19.50 12.58
CA PHE A 275 0.34 19.37 13.06
C PHE A 275 -0.39 20.73 13.04
N ILE A 276 -1.71 20.69 12.86
CA ILE A 276 -2.58 21.87 12.78
C ILE A 276 -3.76 21.78 13.76
N ASN A 277 -4.27 22.94 14.16
CA ASN A 277 -5.55 23.07 14.85
C ASN A 277 -6.24 24.35 14.34
N GLY A 278 -7.09 24.19 13.31
CA GLY A 278 -7.69 25.32 12.60
C GLY A 278 -6.63 26.20 11.92
N ASP A 279 -6.52 27.47 12.33
CA ASP A 279 -5.50 28.41 11.82
C ASP A 279 -4.14 28.29 12.56
N GLN A 280 -4.06 27.43 13.57
CA GLN A 280 -2.88 27.23 14.41
C GLN A 280 -2.05 26.04 13.92
N TYR A 281 -0.74 26.07 14.16
CA TYR A 281 0.15 24.95 13.81
C TYR A 281 1.26 24.74 14.82
N ILE A 282 1.79 23.52 14.83
CA ILE A 282 3.07 23.13 15.42
C ILE A 282 3.83 22.36 14.33
N VAL A 283 5.01 22.84 13.96
CA VAL A 283 5.98 22.12 13.13
C VAL A 283 7.06 21.62 14.06
N PHE A 284 7.46 20.38 13.92
CA PHE A 284 8.63 19.78 14.52
C PHE A 284 9.65 19.52 13.41
N GLU A 285 10.88 20.00 13.60
CA GLU A 285 12.03 19.72 12.74
C GLU A 285 13.04 18.91 13.55
N GLN A 286 13.38 17.73 13.02
CA GLN A 286 14.17 16.72 13.71
C GLN A 286 15.61 17.21 13.79
N ASP A 287 16.19 17.13 14.98
CA ASP A 287 17.61 17.39 15.20
C ASP A 287 18.24 16.13 15.76
N CYS A 288 18.73 15.30 14.84
CA CYS A 288 19.52 14.12 15.15
C CYS A 288 21.04 14.43 15.16
N GLU A 289 21.46 15.70 15.05
CA GLU A 289 22.89 16.06 14.97
C GLU A 289 23.63 15.94 16.32
N ASN A 290 22.98 15.45 17.39
CA ASN A 290 23.67 14.98 18.60
C ASN A 290 23.00 13.72 19.17
N ASP A 291 23.35 12.53 18.68
CA ASP A 291 24.41 11.74 19.34
C ASP A 291 24.83 10.46 18.56
N PHE A 292 26.06 10.54 18.03
CA PHE A 292 27.11 9.49 17.99
C PHE A 292 26.76 8.07 17.47
N TYR A 293 26.88 7.90 16.16
CA TYR A 293 27.00 6.61 15.49
C TYR A 293 28.43 6.03 15.58
N CYS A 294 28.57 4.77 16.02
CA CYS A 294 29.86 4.11 16.19
C CYS A 294 30.26 3.27 14.97
N GLU A 295 30.96 3.90 14.00
CA GLU A 295 31.33 3.27 12.72
C GLU A 295 32.04 1.91 12.85
N GLU A 296 32.88 1.70 13.87
CA GLU A 296 33.60 0.43 14.05
C GLU A 296 32.71 -0.73 14.55
N LEU A 297 31.62 -0.41 15.25
CA LEU A 297 30.68 -1.38 15.79
C LEU A 297 29.42 -1.52 14.93
N GLN A 298 29.16 -0.56 14.03
CA GLN A 298 27.94 -0.45 13.23
C GLN A 298 26.67 -0.40 14.10
N LEU A 299 26.78 0.25 15.26
CA LEU A 299 25.74 0.36 16.28
C LEU A 299 25.70 1.80 16.82
N SER A 300 24.55 2.22 17.32
CA SER A 300 24.33 3.51 17.98
C SER A 300 24.59 3.40 19.48
N ILE A 301 24.83 4.53 20.16
CA ILE A 301 24.89 4.55 21.63
C ILE A 301 23.56 4.03 22.19
N GLY A 302 23.60 3.15 23.19
CA GLY A 302 22.41 2.54 23.79
C GLY A 302 22.00 1.20 23.16
N ASP A 303 22.55 0.85 21.99
CA ASP A 303 22.29 -0.44 21.36
C ASP A 303 22.92 -1.59 22.16
N GLU A 304 22.26 -2.75 22.11
CA GLU A 304 22.82 -3.99 22.65
C GLU A 304 24.04 -4.42 21.81
N CYS A 305 25.15 -4.70 22.49
CA CYS A 305 26.38 -5.11 21.85
C CYS A 305 26.97 -6.35 22.52
N GLU A 306 27.82 -7.08 21.79
CA GLU A 306 28.52 -8.26 22.31
C GLU A 306 30.03 -8.04 22.25
N THR A 307 30.71 -8.15 23.40
CA THR A 307 32.18 -8.09 23.45
C THR A 307 32.81 -9.30 22.75
N ALA A 308 34.09 -9.21 22.37
CA ALA A 308 34.82 -10.31 21.73
C ALA A 308 34.88 -11.62 22.57
N ASP A 309 34.57 -11.55 23.87
CA ASP A 309 34.49 -12.69 24.79
C ASP A 309 33.06 -13.25 24.98
N GLY A 310 32.08 -12.71 24.24
CA GLY A 310 30.69 -13.18 24.21
C GLY A 310 29.82 -12.68 25.36
N ILE A 311 30.15 -11.51 25.92
CA ILE A 311 29.40 -10.88 27.00
C ILE A 311 28.56 -9.75 26.41
N VAL A 312 27.26 -9.80 26.66
CA VAL A 312 26.27 -8.78 26.28
C VAL A 312 26.47 -7.52 27.13
N GLY A 313 26.51 -6.37 26.48
CA GLY A 313 26.63 -5.04 27.06
C GLY A 313 25.83 -4.01 26.27
N VAL A 314 26.06 -2.73 26.54
CA VAL A 314 25.43 -1.59 25.85
C VAL A 314 26.52 -0.68 25.30
N VAL A 315 26.34 -0.15 24.09
CA VAL A 315 27.30 0.79 23.49
C VAL A 315 27.26 2.12 24.26
N ASN A 316 28.41 2.57 24.75
CA ASN A 316 28.53 3.84 25.47
C ASN A 316 29.05 5.00 24.59
N GLU A 317 29.12 6.19 25.16
CA GLU A 317 29.56 7.44 24.50
C GLU A 317 30.96 7.41 23.87
N ASN A 318 31.80 6.44 24.25
CA ASN A 318 33.13 6.24 23.68
C ASN A 318 33.18 5.20 22.56
N CYS A 319 32.02 4.72 22.09
CA CYS A 319 31.91 3.63 21.12
C CYS A 319 32.54 2.33 21.59
N GLU A 320 32.43 2.04 22.89
CA GLU A 320 32.86 0.79 23.49
C GLU A 320 31.64 0.00 23.98
N CYS A 321 31.70 -1.32 23.87
CA CYS A 321 30.65 -2.19 24.41
C CYS A 321 30.82 -2.33 25.92
N GLU A 322 30.03 -1.56 26.67
CA GLU A 322 30.09 -1.53 28.13
C GLU A 322 29.25 -2.67 28.72
N THR A 323 29.94 -3.62 29.32
CA THR A 323 29.29 -4.70 30.07
C THR A 323 29.12 -4.24 31.51
N ASP A 324 27.92 -4.35 32.05
CA ASP A 324 27.61 -3.98 33.44
C ASP A 324 28.40 -4.89 34.41
N ASN A 325 29.64 -4.49 34.70
CA ASN A 325 30.58 -5.23 35.51
C ASN A 325 30.59 -4.60 36.90
N THR A 326 29.97 -5.27 37.85
CA THR A 326 29.78 -4.84 39.25
C THR A 326 31.09 -4.70 40.09
N GLU A 327 32.11 -3.99 39.60
CA GLU A 327 33.34 -3.68 40.34
C GLU A 327 33.67 -2.18 40.23
N PHE A 328 33.28 -1.40 41.24
CA PHE A 328 33.51 0.05 41.27
C PHE A 328 35.00 0.43 41.31
N ASP A 329 35.42 1.42 40.51
CA ASP A 329 36.82 1.93 40.51
C ASP A 329 37.25 2.49 41.88
N CYS A 330 36.29 3.04 42.63
CA CYS A 330 36.45 3.50 43.99
C CYS A 330 35.54 2.68 44.94
N PRO A 331 35.96 1.45 45.35
CA PRO A 331 35.11 0.53 46.09
C PRO A 331 34.63 1.04 47.45
N GLU A 332 35.34 1.99 48.06
CA GLU A 332 34.94 2.59 49.35
C GLU A 332 33.85 3.66 49.20
N LEU A 333 33.68 4.20 47.99
CA LEU A 333 32.65 5.18 47.66
C LEU A 333 31.44 4.56 46.94
N GLU A 334 31.53 3.28 46.55
CA GLU A 334 30.54 2.62 45.67
C GLU A 334 30.26 3.46 44.41
N ALA A 335 31.33 4.04 43.84
CA ALA A 335 31.30 4.97 42.74
C ALA A 335 32.49 4.73 41.79
N ASN A 336 32.31 5.03 40.51
CA ASN A 336 33.36 4.99 39.49
C ASN A 336 34.07 6.34 39.37
N ILE A 337 35.23 6.37 38.71
CA ILE A 337 35.92 7.63 38.41
C ILE A 337 35.05 8.41 37.42
N GLY A 338 34.81 9.70 37.70
CA GLY A 338 33.90 10.55 36.91
C GLY A 338 32.49 10.66 37.50
N ASP A 339 32.08 9.76 38.40
CA ASP A 339 30.76 9.82 39.02
C ASP A 339 30.54 11.14 39.76
N ALA A 340 29.31 11.65 39.68
CA ALA A 340 28.89 12.84 40.41
C ALA A 340 29.01 12.58 41.92
N CYS A 341 29.57 13.55 42.63
CA CYS A 341 29.75 13.50 44.07
C CYS A 341 29.56 14.88 44.70
N THR A 342 29.42 14.91 46.02
CA THR A 342 29.35 16.18 46.77
C THR A 342 30.59 16.31 47.64
N THR A 343 31.31 17.43 47.47
CA THR A 343 32.48 17.75 48.28
C THR A 343 32.12 17.94 49.76
N ASP A 344 33.10 17.83 50.66
CA ASP A 344 32.91 18.05 52.11
C ASP A 344 32.35 19.45 52.45
N THR A 345 32.42 20.40 51.50
CA THR A 345 31.88 21.76 51.62
C THR A 345 30.45 21.91 51.09
N GLY A 346 29.87 20.87 50.49
CA GLY A 346 28.51 20.85 49.95
C GLY A 346 28.39 21.32 48.50
N SER A 347 29.50 21.48 47.79
CA SER A 347 29.52 21.77 46.34
C SER A 347 29.46 20.48 45.54
N GLU A 348 28.76 20.48 44.41
CA GLU A 348 28.76 19.39 43.42
C GLU A 348 30.13 19.30 42.73
N GLY A 349 30.53 18.09 42.36
CA GLY A 349 31.82 17.75 41.75
C GLY A 349 31.83 16.32 41.22
N TYR A 350 33.00 15.81 40.83
CA TYR A 350 33.15 14.44 40.31
C TYR A 350 34.25 13.66 41.06
N VAL A 351 34.16 12.33 41.03
CA VAL A 351 35.16 11.44 41.63
C VAL A 351 36.42 11.43 40.76
N SER A 352 37.52 11.98 41.28
CA SER A 352 38.82 11.99 40.59
C SER A 352 39.50 10.60 40.57
N GLU A 353 40.54 10.44 39.76
CA GLU A 353 41.40 9.23 39.72
C GLU A 353 41.99 8.81 41.09
N ASN A 354 42.03 9.73 42.06
CA ASN A 354 42.49 9.44 43.42
C ASN A 354 41.35 9.05 44.38
N CYS A 355 40.14 8.82 43.87
CA CYS A 355 38.92 8.59 44.64
C CYS A 355 38.60 9.73 45.62
N GLU A 356 38.83 10.97 45.19
CA GLU A 356 38.45 12.18 45.92
C GLU A 356 37.42 12.97 45.10
N CYS A 357 36.41 13.54 45.76
CA CYS A 357 35.44 14.41 45.12
C CYS A 357 36.04 15.80 44.86
N VAL A 358 36.17 16.20 43.59
CA VAL A 358 36.79 17.47 43.18
C VAL A 358 35.76 18.38 42.49
N GLU A 359 35.85 19.69 42.74
CA GLU A 359 34.96 20.69 42.12
C GLU A 359 35.29 20.85 40.63
N GLU A 360 34.25 20.90 39.80
CA GLU A 360 34.36 21.15 38.38
C GLU A 360 34.74 22.62 38.12
N THR A 361 35.83 22.85 37.38
CA THR A 361 36.18 24.19 36.89
C THR A 361 36.08 24.19 35.37
N VAL A 362 35.01 24.78 34.86
CA VAL A 362 34.82 24.99 33.41
C VAL A 362 35.74 26.13 32.98
N GLU A 363 36.74 25.86 32.14
CA GLU A 363 37.54 26.90 31.47
C GLU A 363 36.85 27.28 30.16
N TYR A 364 36.40 28.53 30.06
CA TYR A 364 35.84 29.11 28.84
C TYR A 364 36.95 29.83 28.05
N ASP A 365 36.97 29.68 26.72
CA ASP A 365 37.90 30.40 25.85
C ASP A 365 37.73 31.92 25.95
N CYS A 366 36.51 32.38 26.26
CA CYS A 366 36.18 33.77 26.55
C CYS A 366 35.69 33.92 28.02
N PRO A 367 36.61 34.00 29.01
CA PRO A 367 36.27 33.95 30.44
C PRO A 367 35.37 35.09 30.92
N ASP A 368 35.44 36.26 30.28
CA ASP A 368 34.62 37.42 30.63
C ASP A 368 33.15 37.25 30.22
N TYR A 369 32.87 36.31 29.32
CA TYR A 369 31.55 36.03 28.76
C TYR A 369 30.99 34.67 29.13
N GLN A 370 31.81 33.78 29.74
CA GLN A 370 31.44 32.40 30.03
C GLN A 370 30.98 31.65 28.77
N SER A 371 31.69 31.90 27.67
CA SER A 371 31.38 31.40 26.33
C SER A 371 32.66 30.91 25.65
N ASN A 372 32.51 30.00 24.70
CA ASN A 372 33.59 29.47 23.89
C ASN A 372 33.68 30.18 22.54
N ILE A 373 34.81 30.01 21.85
CA ILE A 373 34.96 30.50 20.48
C ILE A 373 33.95 29.75 19.59
N GLY A 374 33.23 30.48 18.74
CA GLY A 374 32.15 29.93 17.92
C GLY A 374 30.75 30.09 18.54
N ASP A 375 30.65 30.40 19.83
CA ASP A 375 29.35 30.65 20.47
C ASP A 375 28.63 31.85 19.82
N PRO A 376 27.29 31.79 19.74
CA PRO A 376 26.49 32.88 19.21
C PRO A 376 26.63 34.12 20.08
N CYS A 377 26.61 35.29 19.44
CA CYS A 377 26.73 36.57 20.12
C CYS A 377 25.89 37.63 19.39
N GLU A 378 25.58 38.71 20.10
CA GLU A 378 24.88 39.87 19.54
C GLU A 378 25.76 41.11 19.69
N ASN A 379 26.04 41.80 18.59
CA ASN A 379 26.81 43.04 18.66
C ASN A 379 25.94 44.18 19.27
N PRO A 380 26.54 45.32 19.69
CA PRO A 380 25.80 46.42 20.33
C PRO A 380 24.69 47.08 19.48
N ASN A 381 24.58 46.73 18.20
CA ASN A 381 23.53 47.21 17.30
C ASN A 381 22.40 46.18 17.10
N GLY A 382 22.47 45.04 17.79
CA GLY A 382 21.45 43.99 17.73
C GLY A 382 21.57 43.04 16.53
N VAL A 383 22.79 42.83 16.03
CA VAL A 383 23.03 41.92 14.90
C VAL A 383 23.72 40.67 15.42
N SER A 384 23.12 39.52 15.14
CA SER A 384 23.65 38.20 15.49
C SER A 384 24.92 37.87 14.72
N GLY A 385 25.87 37.24 15.40
CA GLY A 385 27.14 36.78 14.87
C GLY A 385 27.72 35.65 15.74
N VAL A 386 28.99 35.33 15.55
CA VAL A 386 29.73 34.33 16.36
C VAL A 386 30.97 34.95 17.01
N LEU A 387 31.42 34.39 18.14
CA LEU A 387 32.65 34.83 18.81
C LEU A 387 33.90 34.36 18.05
N ASP A 388 34.74 35.31 17.62
CA ASP A 388 36.02 35.02 17.00
C ASP A 388 37.11 34.62 18.04
N GLU A 389 38.30 34.26 17.55
CA GLU A 389 39.48 33.91 18.37
C GLU A 389 39.92 35.00 19.37
N ASN A 390 39.41 36.23 19.21
CA ASN A 390 39.68 37.37 20.07
C ASN A 390 38.44 37.75 20.91
N CYS A 391 37.43 36.88 20.99
CA CYS A 391 36.16 37.09 21.68
C CYS A 391 35.38 38.31 21.18
N ASN A 392 35.53 38.68 19.90
CA ASN A 392 34.69 39.70 19.26
C ASN A 392 33.53 39.04 18.53
N CYS A 393 32.36 39.66 18.64
CA CYS A 393 31.20 39.25 17.87
C CYS A 393 31.34 39.67 16.41
N VAL A 394 31.62 38.71 15.52
CA VAL A 394 31.75 38.93 14.07
C VAL A 394 30.45 38.55 13.37
N THR A 395 29.94 39.47 12.54
CA THR A 395 28.71 39.29 11.77
C THR A 395 29.11 39.21 10.30
N ASP A 396 28.96 38.07 9.65
CA ASP A 396 29.22 37.98 8.22
C ASP A 396 28.21 38.86 7.48
N THR A 397 28.68 39.81 6.68
CA THR A 397 27.85 40.85 6.07
C THR A 397 28.03 40.92 4.56
N ALA A 398 28.64 39.91 3.95
CA ALA A 398 28.84 39.83 2.51
C ALA A 398 28.10 38.62 1.93
N TYR A 399 26.81 38.78 1.63
CA TYR A 399 26.11 37.84 0.76
C TYR A 399 26.84 37.71 -0.58
N ASP A 400 27.09 36.49 -1.05
CA ASP A 400 27.72 36.25 -2.35
C ASP A 400 26.88 36.82 -3.51
N CYS A 401 25.56 36.87 -3.32
CA CYS A 401 24.59 37.51 -4.20
C CYS A 401 23.85 38.66 -3.49
N PRO A 402 24.45 39.87 -3.43
CA PRO A 402 23.92 40.99 -2.65
C PRO A 402 22.52 41.47 -3.06
N ASP A 403 22.17 41.34 -4.33
CA ASP A 403 20.86 41.78 -4.85
C ASP A 403 19.73 40.81 -4.46
N LEU A 404 20.07 39.55 -4.14
CA LEU A 404 19.13 38.51 -3.71
C LEU A 404 19.15 38.29 -2.20
N GLN A 405 20.12 38.87 -1.49
CA GLN A 405 20.39 38.60 -0.08
C GLN A 405 20.59 37.10 0.20
N ALA A 406 21.26 36.42 -0.73
CA ALA A 406 21.49 34.98 -0.72
C ALA A 406 22.99 34.67 -0.94
N ASN A 407 23.45 33.54 -0.43
CA ASN A 407 24.76 32.96 -0.68
C ASN A 407 24.69 31.92 -1.80
N PHE A 408 25.85 31.48 -2.30
CA PHE A 408 25.87 30.36 -3.23
C PHE A 408 25.42 29.07 -2.52
N GLY A 409 24.54 28.31 -3.16
CA GLY A 409 23.93 27.11 -2.56
C GLY A 409 22.66 27.37 -1.75
N ASP A 410 22.23 28.63 -1.57
CA ASP A 410 20.90 28.92 -1.03
C ASP A 410 19.80 28.48 -2.01
N ASP A 411 18.66 28.05 -1.49
CA ASP A 411 17.49 27.68 -2.29
C ASP A 411 16.93 28.87 -3.08
N CYS A 412 16.40 28.57 -4.25
CA CYS A 412 15.75 29.54 -5.11
C CYS A 412 14.63 28.91 -5.93
N GLU A 413 13.73 29.76 -6.43
CA GLU A 413 12.66 29.39 -7.36
C GLU A 413 12.88 30.11 -8.69
N ASP A 414 12.85 29.40 -9.81
CA ASP A 414 12.94 30.01 -11.14
C ASP A 414 11.61 30.72 -11.52
N ALA A 415 11.57 31.34 -12.70
CA ALA A 415 10.37 32.07 -13.15
C ALA A 415 9.15 31.17 -13.45
N ASN A 416 9.34 29.85 -13.47
CA ASN A 416 8.34 28.85 -13.77
C ASN A 416 7.87 28.10 -12.51
N GLY A 417 8.47 28.35 -11.34
CA GLY A 417 8.12 27.70 -10.09
C GLY A 417 8.99 26.50 -9.72
N ASN A 418 10.07 26.25 -10.47
CA ASN A 418 10.95 25.12 -10.18
C ASN A 418 11.97 25.50 -9.11
N ILE A 419 12.15 24.63 -8.12
CA ILE A 419 13.11 24.82 -7.02
C ILE A 419 14.51 24.44 -7.51
N GLY A 420 15.52 25.23 -7.12
CA GLY A 420 16.92 25.00 -7.44
C GLY A 420 17.85 25.73 -6.47
N PHE A 421 19.13 25.88 -6.83
CA PHE A 421 20.14 26.53 -5.99
C PHE A 421 20.76 27.78 -6.64
N ILE A 422 21.17 28.75 -5.82
CA ILE A 422 21.87 29.95 -6.28
C ILE A 422 23.30 29.60 -6.70
N ASN A 423 23.59 29.73 -7.99
CA ASN A 423 24.93 29.47 -8.53
C ASN A 423 25.86 30.70 -8.50
N GLU A 424 27.11 30.51 -8.96
CA GLU A 424 28.16 31.54 -8.97
C GLU A 424 27.82 32.81 -9.78
N ASN A 425 26.78 32.76 -10.62
CA ASN A 425 26.30 33.90 -11.40
C ASN A 425 25.07 34.56 -10.78
N CYS A 426 24.68 34.18 -9.56
CA CYS A 426 23.45 34.61 -8.90
C CYS A 426 22.19 34.30 -9.73
N GLY A 427 22.21 33.17 -10.44
CA GLY A 427 21.04 32.61 -11.11
C GLY A 427 20.57 31.36 -10.38
N CYS A 428 19.27 31.07 -10.51
CA CYS A 428 18.70 29.83 -10.00
C CYS A 428 19.03 28.69 -10.97
N GLU A 429 19.79 27.72 -10.50
CA GLU A 429 20.14 26.50 -11.22
C GLU A 429 19.22 25.37 -10.76
N VAL A 430 18.29 25.01 -11.63
CA VAL A 430 17.33 23.94 -11.42
C VAL A 430 17.96 22.68 -12.00
N GLU A 431 18.23 21.67 -11.16
CA GLU A 431 18.53 20.33 -11.66
C GLU A 431 17.23 19.70 -12.12
N THR A 432 16.89 19.86 -13.40
CA THR A 432 15.75 19.15 -13.99
C THR A 432 16.17 17.70 -14.22
N ASN A 433 15.62 16.75 -13.47
CA ASN A 433 15.79 15.34 -13.78
C ASN A 433 15.10 15.07 -15.14
N PRO A 434 15.84 14.68 -16.20
CA PRO A 434 15.25 14.45 -17.51
C PRO A 434 14.26 13.27 -17.54
N PHE A 435 14.27 12.42 -16.52
CA PHE A 435 13.38 11.26 -16.37
C PHE A 435 12.15 11.54 -15.50
N GLU A 436 12.04 12.71 -14.86
CA GLU A 436 11.00 13.04 -13.85
C GLU A 436 9.55 12.84 -14.34
N CYS A 437 9.30 12.95 -15.65
CA CYS A 437 7.96 12.71 -16.20
C CYS A 437 7.58 11.23 -16.24
N PHE A 438 8.56 10.33 -16.29
CA PHE A 438 8.35 8.90 -16.45
C PHE A 438 8.16 8.23 -15.09
N SER A 439 7.22 7.30 -15.02
CA SER A 439 6.88 6.54 -13.82
C SER A 439 6.37 5.16 -14.21
N ALA A 440 6.01 4.33 -13.22
CA ALA A 440 5.18 3.16 -13.47
C ALA A 440 3.89 3.58 -14.21
N VAL A 441 3.48 2.78 -15.20
CA VAL A 441 2.26 3.05 -15.98
C VAL A 441 1.41 1.80 -16.07
N GLU A 442 0.13 1.95 -15.76
CA GLU A 442 -0.90 0.99 -16.16
C GLU A 442 -1.42 1.34 -17.56
N PHE A 443 -1.16 0.46 -18.52
CA PHE A 443 -1.65 0.59 -19.88
C PHE A 443 -2.84 -0.35 -20.07
N VAL A 444 -4.04 0.19 -19.88
CA VAL A 444 -5.32 -0.52 -20.05
C VAL A 444 -5.81 -0.38 -21.49
N ILE A 445 -6.14 -1.50 -22.14
CA ILE A 445 -6.89 -1.52 -23.39
C ILE A 445 -7.99 -2.59 -23.37
N CYS A 446 -9.06 -2.32 -24.12
CA CYS A 446 -10.14 -3.28 -24.33
C CYS A 446 -9.64 -4.49 -25.13
N ASP A 447 -10.10 -5.70 -24.75
CA ASP A 447 -10.07 -6.85 -25.65
C ASP A 447 -10.92 -6.53 -26.90
N ASP A 448 -10.26 -6.43 -28.06
CA ASP A 448 -10.89 -6.11 -29.34
C ASP A 448 -11.41 -7.35 -30.08
N GLY A 449 -11.33 -8.52 -29.44
CA GLY A 449 -11.87 -9.80 -29.91
C GLY A 449 -13.38 -9.95 -29.73
N ASP A 450 -13.97 -10.85 -30.52
CA ASP A 450 -15.39 -11.26 -30.35
C ASP A 450 -15.61 -12.10 -29.06
N VAL A 451 -14.54 -12.54 -28.40
CA VAL A 451 -14.52 -13.31 -27.16
C VAL A 451 -13.43 -12.73 -26.30
N TYR A 452 -13.73 -12.47 -25.02
CA TYR A 452 -12.71 -12.09 -24.05
C TYR A 452 -11.77 -13.27 -23.83
N ASP A 453 -10.57 -13.20 -24.39
CA ASP A 453 -9.49 -14.15 -24.18
C ASP A 453 -8.33 -13.56 -23.38
N GLY A 454 -8.39 -12.25 -23.09
CA GLY A 454 -7.40 -11.53 -22.30
C GLY A 454 -6.16 -11.18 -23.11
N PHE A 455 -6.16 -11.35 -24.44
CA PHE A 455 -5.00 -11.07 -25.28
C PHE A 455 -5.33 -10.06 -26.38
N THR A 456 -4.58 -8.96 -26.44
CA THR A 456 -4.71 -8.00 -27.53
C THR A 456 -3.39 -7.27 -27.82
N ALA A 457 -3.36 -6.47 -28.87
CA ALA A 457 -2.18 -5.79 -29.36
C ALA A 457 -2.04 -4.37 -28.77
N PHE A 458 -1.01 -4.15 -27.97
CA PHE A 458 -0.61 -2.87 -27.40
C PHE A 458 0.32 -2.11 -28.34
N ASP A 459 0.03 -0.84 -28.65
CA ASP A 459 1.02 0.06 -29.24
C ASP A 459 1.88 0.67 -28.14
N LEU A 460 2.99 0.02 -27.82
CA LEU A 460 3.88 0.41 -26.72
C LEU A 460 4.42 1.85 -26.85
N ASN A 461 4.45 2.42 -28.06
CA ASN A 461 4.87 3.83 -28.24
C ASN A 461 3.90 4.83 -27.59
N LEU A 462 2.72 4.38 -27.17
CA LEU A 462 1.70 5.17 -26.51
C LEU A 462 1.70 5.03 -24.98
N ALA A 463 2.64 4.28 -24.40
CA ALA A 463 2.72 4.07 -22.95
C ALA A 463 2.95 5.37 -22.16
N PHE A 464 3.68 6.35 -22.72
CA PHE A 464 3.98 7.63 -22.07
C PHE A 464 3.44 8.83 -22.86
N PRO A 465 2.11 8.99 -23.00
CA PRO A 465 1.53 9.97 -23.92
C PRO A 465 1.72 11.42 -23.45
N ASN A 466 1.97 11.64 -22.16
CA ASN A 466 2.12 12.96 -21.55
C ASN A 466 3.57 13.39 -21.37
N CYS A 467 4.54 12.55 -21.75
CA CYS A 467 5.96 12.84 -21.55
C CYS A 467 6.69 13.28 -22.82
N PRO A 468 7.68 14.17 -22.68
CA PRO A 468 8.51 14.59 -23.80
C PRO A 468 9.41 13.43 -24.25
N THR A 469 9.11 12.85 -25.41
CA THR A 469 9.87 11.72 -25.97
C THR A 469 10.85 12.11 -27.09
N ASP A 470 10.85 13.38 -27.53
CA ASP A 470 11.65 13.86 -28.66
C ASP A 470 13.18 13.74 -28.46
N GLU A 471 13.63 13.72 -27.20
CA GLU A 471 15.05 13.58 -26.81
C GLU A 471 15.35 12.22 -26.15
N MET A 472 14.41 11.27 -26.23
CA MET A 472 14.50 9.96 -25.58
C MET A 472 14.57 8.82 -26.59
N GLU A 473 15.36 7.80 -26.28
CA GLU A 473 15.36 6.50 -26.93
C GLU A 473 14.66 5.49 -26.00
N ILE A 474 13.38 5.22 -26.27
CA ILE A 474 12.55 4.31 -25.45
C ILE A 474 12.53 2.91 -26.09
N THR A 475 12.80 1.89 -25.28
CA THR A 475 12.70 0.47 -25.67
C THR A 475 11.96 -0.30 -24.60
N PHE A 476 11.26 -1.37 -24.98
CA PHE A 476 10.45 -2.18 -24.07
C PHE A 476 10.98 -3.61 -24.02
N HIS A 477 10.90 -4.26 -22.86
CA HIS A 477 11.53 -5.55 -22.59
C HIS A 477 10.62 -6.42 -21.73
N ALA A 478 10.69 -7.74 -21.91
CA ALA A 478 9.86 -8.67 -21.14
C ALA A 478 10.34 -8.86 -19.68
N SER A 479 11.59 -8.50 -19.38
CA SER A 479 12.19 -8.63 -18.04
C SER A 479 13.00 -7.39 -17.67
N LEU A 480 13.15 -7.14 -16.37
CA LEU A 480 13.98 -6.06 -15.83
C LEU A 480 15.44 -6.22 -16.27
N ALA A 481 15.98 -7.44 -16.19
CA ALA A 481 17.35 -7.74 -16.57
C ALA A 481 17.63 -7.42 -18.05
N ASP A 482 16.69 -7.71 -18.95
CA ASP A 482 16.81 -7.36 -20.38
C ASP A 482 16.75 -5.84 -20.60
N ALA A 483 15.92 -5.12 -19.83
CA ALA A 483 15.84 -3.67 -19.87
C ALA A 483 17.12 -2.98 -19.39
N GLU A 484 17.69 -3.43 -18.28
CA GLU A 484 18.97 -2.92 -17.76
C GLU A 484 20.12 -3.17 -18.73
N LEU A 485 20.15 -4.36 -19.36
CA LEU A 485 21.17 -4.71 -20.34
C LEU A 485 20.91 -4.11 -21.74
N GLY A 486 19.68 -3.68 -22.02
CA GLY A 486 19.25 -3.18 -23.32
C GLY A 486 19.25 -4.22 -24.44
N VAL A 487 18.85 -5.44 -24.13
CA VAL A 487 18.85 -6.59 -25.06
C VAL A 487 17.43 -7.10 -25.27
N GLU A 488 17.18 -7.87 -26.35
CA GLU A 488 15.86 -8.51 -26.60
C GLU A 488 14.63 -7.58 -26.57
N ALA A 489 14.78 -6.35 -27.04
CA ALA A 489 13.69 -5.38 -27.09
C ALA A 489 12.44 -5.90 -27.84
N LEU A 490 11.27 -5.73 -27.22
CA LEU A 490 9.95 -6.05 -27.75
C LEU A 490 9.60 -5.13 -28.94
N ALA A 491 8.96 -5.72 -29.95
CA ALA A 491 8.47 -4.97 -31.09
C ALA A 491 7.07 -4.41 -30.81
N SER A 492 6.83 -3.13 -31.13
CA SER A 492 5.49 -2.53 -31.15
C SER A 492 4.84 -2.64 -32.54
N PRO A 493 3.55 -3.01 -32.65
CA PRO A 493 2.66 -3.39 -31.55
C PRO A 493 3.01 -4.76 -30.96
N TYR A 494 2.83 -4.91 -29.64
CA TYR A 494 3.13 -6.10 -28.87
C TYR A 494 1.84 -6.78 -28.40
N VAL A 495 1.75 -8.10 -28.54
CA VAL A 495 0.62 -8.87 -28.00
C VAL A 495 1.06 -9.48 -26.68
N ASN A 496 0.29 -9.26 -25.63
CA ASN A 496 0.59 -9.79 -24.31
C ASN A 496 0.51 -11.34 -24.31
N THR A 497 1.23 -11.97 -23.38
CA THR A 497 1.28 -13.44 -23.23
C THR A 497 0.57 -13.95 -21.98
N VAL A 498 0.28 -13.06 -21.03
CA VAL A 498 -0.56 -13.24 -19.85
C VAL A 498 -1.34 -11.94 -19.60
N ASN A 499 -2.38 -11.98 -18.78
CA ASN A 499 -3.16 -10.78 -18.45
C ASN A 499 -3.53 -10.79 -16.95
N PRO A 500 -3.09 -9.80 -16.15
CA PRO A 500 -2.17 -8.71 -16.52
C PRO A 500 -0.77 -9.20 -16.92
N GLN A 501 -0.02 -8.37 -17.65
CA GLN A 501 1.40 -8.61 -17.94
C GLN A 501 2.25 -7.38 -17.63
N THR A 502 3.25 -7.54 -16.77
CA THR A 502 4.28 -6.52 -16.56
C THR A 502 5.37 -6.63 -17.63
N ILE A 503 5.73 -5.50 -18.24
CA ILE A 503 6.92 -5.35 -19.10
C ILE A 503 7.72 -4.14 -18.60
N PHE A 504 8.95 -3.96 -19.08
CA PHE A 504 9.85 -2.90 -18.60
C PHE A 504 10.23 -1.95 -19.73
N ALA A 505 9.97 -0.66 -19.53
CA ALA A 505 10.38 0.41 -20.44
C ALA A 505 11.74 0.96 -20.01
N ARG A 506 12.76 0.78 -20.85
CA ARG A 506 14.03 1.47 -20.72
C ARG A 506 13.95 2.81 -21.45
N VAL A 507 14.02 3.91 -20.69
CA VAL A 507 14.04 5.29 -21.20
C VAL A 507 15.47 5.79 -21.15
N GLN A 508 16.09 5.99 -22.32
CA GLN A 508 17.49 6.43 -22.41
C GLN A 508 17.58 7.82 -23.03
N LEU A 509 18.42 8.71 -22.48
CA LEU A 509 18.65 10.03 -23.06
C LEU A 509 19.42 9.91 -24.40
N ALA A 510 18.88 10.52 -25.46
CA ALA A 510 19.38 10.33 -26.81
C ALA A 510 20.86 10.72 -26.96
N GLY A 511 21.70 9.78 -27.39
CA GLY A 511 23.13 10.00 -27.60
C GLY A 511 24.00 9.93 -26.35
N THR A 512 23.45 9.58 -25.19
CA THR A 512 24.20 9.26 -23.95
C THR A 512 24.08 7.77 -23.61
N THR A 513 24.60 7.35 -22.45
CA THR A 513 24.37 6.01 -21.87
C THR A 513 23.54 6.06 -20.60
N GLU A 514 22.95 7.22 -20.32
CA GLU A 514 22.15 7.49 -19.12
C GLU A 514 20.72 7.05 -19.39
N TYR A 515 20.18 6.22 -18.51
CA TYR A 515 18.85 5.63 -18.65
C TYR A 515 18.24 5.36 -17.29
N GLU A 516 16.91 5.29 -17.27
CA GLU A 516 16.11 4.74 -16.18
C GLU A 516 15.15 3.67 -16.74
N VAL A 517 14.68 2.79 -15.87
CA VAL A 517 13.77 1.69 -16.23
C VAL A 517 12.50 1.83 -15.42
N PHE A 518 11.36 1.75 -16.10
CA PHE A 518 10.03 1.90 -15.51
C PHE A 518 9.17 0.67 -15.83
N PRO A 519 8.40 0.14 -14.87
CA PRO A 519 7.44 -0.91 -15.15
C PRO A 519 6.26 -0.36 -15.96
N VAL A 520 5.77 -1.16 -16.90
CA VAL A 520 4.55 -0.89 -17.66
C VAL A 520 3.66 -2.13 -17.54
N HIS A 521 2.52 -1.97 -16.88
CA HIS A 521 1.55 -3.04 -16.67
C HIS A 521 0.57 -3.03 -17.84
N LEU A 522 0.62 -4.05 -18.67
CA LEU A 522 -0.33 -4.27 -19.75
C LEU A 522 -1.57 -4.95 -19.18
N PHE A 523 -2.69 -4.23 -19.19
CA PHE A 523 -3.96 -4.75 -18.74
C PHE A 523 -4.95 -4.82 -19.91
N VAL A 524 -5.49 -6.01 -20.14
CA VAL A 524 -6.58 -6.23 -21.09
C VAL A 524 -7.87 -6.32 -20.31
N GLU A 525 -8.75 -5.35 -20.49
CA GLU A 525 -10.04 -5.33 -19.80
C GLU A 525 -11.16 -5.87 -20.70
N ASN A 526 -12.16 -6.48 -20.07
CA ASN A 526 -13.37 -6.89 -20.78
C ASN A 526 -14.31 -5.68 -20.97
N CYS A 527 -14.11 -4.92 -22.03
CA CYS A 527 -15.00 -3.82 -22.41
C CYS A 527 -16.36 -4.26 -23.00
N ASN A 528 -16.57 -5.57 -23.18
CA ASN A 528 -17.83 -6.15 -23.60
C ASN A 528 -18.22 -7.31 -22.67
N PRO A 529 -18.57 -7.02 -21.40
CA PRO A 529 -18.98 -8.04 -20.46
C PRO A 529 -20.24 -8.71 -21.00
N ASP A 530 -20.10 -9.93 -21.54
CA ASP A 530 -21.20 -10.73 -22.05
C ASP A 530 -21.64 -11.74 -20.96
N PRO A 531 -22.60 -11.41 -20.07
CA PRO A 531 -23.22 -12.37 -19.17
C PRO A 531 -24.25 -13.26 -19.89
N CYS A 532 -24.40 -13.16 -21.22
CA CYS A 532 -25.45 -13.80 -21.99
C CYS A 532 -25.19 -15.28 -22.28
N THR A 533 -24.73 -16.01 -21.28
CA THR A 533 -24.70 -17.47 -21.31
C THR A 533 -26.12 -18.03 -21.29
N ILE A 534 -26.30 -19.27 -21.79
CA ILE A 534 -27.59 -19.96 -21.75
C ILE A 534 -28.10 -20.06 -20.31
N GLY A 535 -27.22 -20.38 -19.35
CA GLY A 535 -27.58 -20.51 -17.94
C GLY A 535 -28.07 -19.21 -17.34
N ALA A 536 -27.34 -18.11 -17.54
CA ALA A 536 -27.75 -16.80 -17.01
C ALA A 536 -29.07 -16.31 -17.61
N ILE A 537 -29.27 -16.44 -18.92
CA ILE A 537 -30.54 -16.05 -19.56
C ILE A 537 -31.68 -16.95 -19.09
N GLU A 538 -31.45 -18.26 -18.93
CA GLU A 538 -32.44 -19.19 -18.39
C GLU A 538 -32.85 -18.78 -16.96
N ASP A 539 -31.89 -18.46 -16.09
CA ASP A 539 -32.16 -17.99 -14.73
C ASP A 539 -32.96 -16.68 -14.74
N TYR A 540 -32.60 -15.70 -15.57
CA TYR A 540 -33.34 -14.44 -15.67
C TYR A 540 -34.78 -14.64 -16.16
N LEU A 541 -34.96 -15.45 -17.22
CA LEU A 541 -36.27 -15.72 -17.81
C LEU A 541 -37.20 -16.44 -16.82
N LEU A 542 -36.64 -17.33 -15.98
CA LEU A 542 -37.40 -18.12 -15.01
C LEU A 542 -37.65 -17.42 -13.66
N THR A 543 -36.91 -16.34 -13.35
CA THR A 543 -37.01 -15.65 -12.06
C THR A 543 -38.35 -14.92 -11.88
N CYS A 544 -38.77 -14.14 -12.89
CA CYS A 544 -40.01 -13.37 -12.90
C CYS A 544 -40.53 -13.26 -14.34
N GLY A 545 -41.78 -12.82 -14.51
CA GLY A 545 -42.30 -12.52 -15.84
C GLY A 545 -41.78 -11.20 -16.41
N TRP A 546 -42.10 -10.96 -17.68
CA TRP A 546 -41.48 -9.93 -18.51
C TRP A 546 -42.53 -9.11 -19.27
N ILE A 547 -42.29 -7.81 -19.40
CA ILE A 547 -43.08 -6.89 -20.21
C ILE A 547 -42.30 -6.54 -21.48
N PRO A 548 -42.88 -6.72 -22.68
CA PRO A 548 -42.32 -6.18 -23.91
C PRO A 548 -42.63 -4.68 -24.01
N VAL A 549 -41.75 -3.87 -23.44
CA VAL A 549 -41.90 -2.41 -23.36
C VAL A 549 -41.71 -1.74 -24.73
N SER A 550 -40.99 -2.37 -25.66
CA SER A 550 -40.89 -1.96 -27.06
C SER A 550 -40.80 -3.16 -27.98
N VAL A 551 -41.62 -3.18 -29.04
CA VAL A 551 -41.58 -4.16 -30.13
C VAL A 551 -41.48 -3.37 -31.44
N ASP A 552 -40.31 -3.41 -32.07
CA ASP A 552 -39.97 -2.66 -33.28
C ASP A 552 -40.31 -1.15 -33.17
N GLY A 553 -40.02 -0.58 -31.99
CA GLY A 553 -40.28 0.83 -31.67
C GLY A 553 -41.73 1.16 -31.32
N SER A 554 -42.61 0.17 -31.15
CA SER A 554 -43.99 0.33 -30.69
C SER A 554 -44.18 -0.18 -29.27
N ASP A 555 -44.98 0.53 -28.48
CA ASP A 555 -45.39 0.18 -27.11
C ASP A 555 -46.74 -0.55 -27.05
N ASP A 556 -47.29 -1.00 -28.19
CA ASP A 556 -48.62 -1.64 -28.29
C ASP A 556 -48.74 -2.91 -27.41
N PHE A 557 -47.61 -3.50 -27.03
CA PHE A 557 -47.53 -4.71 -26.20
C PHE A 557 -47.08 -4.44 -24.75
N SER A 558 -46.89 -3.19 -24.34
CA SER A 558 -46.49 -2.81 -22.97
C SER A 558 -47.46 -3.21 -21.84
N THR A 559 -48.63 -3.75 -22.20
CA THR A 559 -49.63 -4.29 -21.26
C THR A 559 -49.72 -5.82 -21.30
N VAL A 560 -48.80 -6.46 -22.01
CA VAL A 560 -48.68 -7.91 -22.11
C VAL A 560 -47.65 -8.39 -21.12
N TYR A 561 -47.99 -9.41 -20.36
CA TYR A 561 -47.12 -10.12 -19.43
C TYR A 561 -46.70 -11.45 -20.06
N LEU A 562 -45.39 -11.69 -20.11
CA LEU A 562 -44.77 -12.91 -20.63
C LEU A 562 -44.20 -13.71 -19.46
N ASP A 563 -44.70 -14.92 -19.25
CA ASP A 563 -44.27 -15.84 -18.19
C ASP A 563 -43.58 -17.07 -18.82
N PHE A 564 -42.26 -17.17 -18.62
CA PHE A 564 -41.44 -18.27 -19.12
C PHE A 564 -41.36 -19.36 -18.05
N GLN A 565 -41.71 -20.59 -18.42
CA GLN A 565 -41.77 -21.71 -17.47
C GLN A 565 -40.68 -22.75 -17.75
N GLU A 566 -40.19 -23.41 -16.70
CA GLU A 566 -39.12 -24.43 -16.73
C GLU A 566 -39.42 -25.61 -17.68
N ASN A 567 -40.68 -25.87 -17.98
CA ASN A 567 -41.09 -26.93 -18.91
C ASN A 567 -41.05 -26.50 -20.41
N GLY A 568 -40.50 -25.33 -20.72
CA GLY A 568 -40.41 -24.75 -22.07
C GLY A 568 -41.72 -24.11 -22.56
N VAL A 569 -42.71 -23.90 -21.69
CA VAL A 569 -43.95 -23.20 -22.03
C VAL A 569 -43.79 -21.70 -21.79
N LEU A 570 -44.26 -20.89 -22.74
CA LEU A 570 -44.34 -19.43 -22.60
C LEU A 570 -45.81 -19.02 -22.55
N VAL A 571 -46.25 -18.42 -21.44
CA VAL A 571 -47.61 -17.89 -21.29
C VAL A 571 -47.60 -16.39 -21.55
N ALA A 572 -48.42 -15.94 -22.49
CA ALA A 572 -48.65 -14.52 -22.76
C ALA A 572 -50.06 -14.12 -22.30
N GLU A 573 -50.15 -13.19 -21.36
CA GLU A 573 -51.40 -12.62 -20.85
C GLU A 573 -51.44 -11.11 -21.11
N GLY A 574 -52.48 -10.64 -21.80
CA GLY A 574 -52.61 -9.23 -22.13
C GLY A 574 -53.60 -9.02 -23.27
N LEU A 575 -53.96 -7.77 -23.56
CA LEU A 575 -54.92 -7.44 -24.64
C LEU A 575 -56.30 -8.15 -24.50
N GLY A 576 -56.65 -8.60 -23.30
CA GLY A 576 -57.86 -9.40 -23.03
C GLY A 576 -57.79 -10.85 -23.49
N LEU A 577 -56.59 -11.38 -23.75
CA LEU A 577 -56.32 -12.75 -24.18
C LEU A 577 -55.29 -13.40 -23.25
N VAL A 578 -55.37 -14.73 -23.14
CA VAL A 578 -54.32 -15.58 -22.56
C VAL A 578 -53.99 -16.64 -23.60
N SER A 579 -52.71 -16.82 -23.88
CA SER A 579 -52.24 -17.78 -24.88
C SER A 579 -50.97 -18.47 -24.42
N GLU A 580 -50.83 -19.73 -24.79
CA GLU A 580 -49.61 -20.50 -24.58
C GLU A 580 -48.85 -20.62 -25.90
N GLY A 581 -47.54 -20.44 -25.81
CA GLY A 581 -46.52 -20.75 -26.81
C GLY A 581 -45.45 -21.64 -26.19
N ASN A 582 -44.34 -21.82 -26.91
CA ASN A 582 -43.15 -22.50 -26.40
C ASN A 582 -41.94 -21.61 -26.55
N TRP A 583 -40.95 -21.80 -25.69
CA TRP A 583 -39.65 -21.16 -25.78
C TRP A 583 -38.52 -22.19 -25.62
N GLU A 584 -37.37 -21.92 -26.23
CA GLU A 584 -36.12 -22.64 -26.01
C GLU A 584 -34.93 -21.71 -26.22
N LEU A 585 -33.83 -21.94 -25.50
CA LEU A 585 -32.56 -21.26 -25.73
C LEU A 585 -31.63 -22.16 -26.53
N VAL A 586 -30.99 -21.60 -27.56
CA VAL A 586 -30.01 -22.29 -28.38
C VAL A 586 -28.81 -21.38 -28.58
N GLY A 587 -27.60 -21.84 -28.32
CA GLY A 587 -26.42 -21.02 -28.49
C GLY A 587 -25.12 -21.82 -28.53
N ASN A 588 -24.07 -21.20 -29.04
CA ASN A 588 -22.69 -21.66 -28.94
C ASN A 588 -21.77 -20.44 -28.77
N ALA A 589 -20.52 -20.67 -28.35
CA ALA A 589 -19.53 -19.62 -28.10
C ALA A 589 -19.14 -18.77 -29.33
N SER A 590 -19.61 -19.09 -30.54
CA SER A 590 -19.23 -18.42 -31.78
C SER A 590 -20.38 -17.69 -32.48
N THR A 591 -21.64 -17.86 -32.03
CA THR A 591 -22.82 -17.26 -32.70
C THR A 591 -23.76 -16.54 -31.73
N GLY A 592 -23.42 -16.47 -30.44
CA GLY A 592 -24.29 -15.93 -29.40
C GLY A 592 -25.44 -16.87 -29.01
N VAL A 593 -26.28 -16.42 -28.08
CA VAL A 593 -27.47 -17.14 -27.60
C VAL A 593 -28.73 -16.62 -28.28
N TYR A 594 -29.54 -17.56 -28.76
CA TYR A 594 -30.83 -17.31 -29.38
C TYR A 594 -31.97 -17.79 -28.50
N LEU A 595 -32.93 -16.90 -28.24
CA LEU A 595 -34.26 -17.24 -27.71
C LEU A 595 -35.20 -17.56 -28.87
N ILE A 596 -35.66 -18.79 -28.94
CA ILE A 596 -36.60 -19.25 -29.97
C ILE A 596 -37.99 -19.29 -29.37
N ILE A 597 -38.92 -18.50 -29.91
CA ILE A 597 -40.32 -18.47 -29.48
C ILE A 597 -41.22 -19.02 -30.59
N SER A 598 -42.16 -19.88 -30.22
CA SER A 598 -43.08 -20.52 -31.17
C SER A 598 -44.47 -20.74 -30.59
N GLY A 599 -45.42 -21.18 -31.43
CA GLY A 599 -46.70 -21.72 -30.96
C GLY A 599 -47.86 -20.74 -30.79
N PHE A 600 -47.65 -19.42 -30.87
CA PHE A 600 -48.76 -18.46 -30.83
C PHE A 600 -49.63 -18.48 -32.11
N ASN A 601 -50.95 -18.37 -31.94
CA ASN A 601 -51.93 -18.41 -33.04
C ASN A 601 -52.86 -17.18 -33.08
N ASN A 602 -52.48 -16.11 -32.38
CA ASN A 602 -53.26 -14.89 -32.18
C ASN A 602 -52.37 -13.64 -32.30
N GLN A 603 -52.72 -12.54 -31.63
CA GLN A 603 -52.01 -11.26 -31.70
C GLN A 603 -50.56 -11.34 -31.17
N PHE A 604 -50.21 -12.38 -30.40
CA PHE A 604 -48.84 -12.62 -29.91
C PHE A 604 -47.93 -13.29 -30.95
N GLN A 605 -48.41 -13.52 -32.18
CA GLN A 605 -47.58 -14.02 -33.29
C GLN A 605 -46.36 -13.13 -33.60
N VAL A 606 -46.37 -11.87 -33.18
CA VAL A 606 -45.24 -10.94 -33.32
C VAL A 606 -43.99 -11.42 -32.58
N PHE A 607 -44.14 -12.18 -31.49
CA PHE A 607 -43.01 -12.70 -30.71
C PHE A 607 -42.43 -13.99 -31.31
N ILE A 608 -43.09 -14.63 -32.28
CA ILE A 608 -42.59 -15.86 -32.89
C ILE A 608 -41.35 -15.56 -33.73
N GLY A 609 -40.26 -16.28 -33.46
CA GLY A 609 -39.01 -16.12 -34.20
C GLY A 609 -37.81 -16.71 -33.48
N GLU A 610 -36.66 -16.58 -34.14
CA GLU A 610 -35.34 -16.79 -33.55
C GLU A 610 -34.77 -15.41 -33.23
N TRP A 611 -34.54 -15.16 -31.95
CA TRP A 611 -34.12 -13.85 -31.43
C TRP A 611 -32.73 -13.95 -30.84
N LEU A 612 -31.75 -13.28 -31.45
CA LEU A 612 -30.44 -13.09 -30.85
C LEU A 612 -30.59 -12.25 -29.59
N VAL A 613 -30.09 -12.74 -28.46
CA VAL A 613 -29.99 -11.96 -27.22
C VAL A 613 -28.79 -11.02 -27.37
N ALA A 614 -29.06 -9.77 -27.73
CA ALA A 614 -28.05 -8.76 -28.02
C ALA A 614 -27.56 -8.02 -26.77
N GLN A 615 -28.39 -7.97 -25.73
CA GLN A 615 -28.01 -7.54 -24.38
C GLN A 615 -28.84 -8.33 -23.37
N CYS A 616 -28.24 -8.67 -22.24
CA CYS A 616 -28.96 -9.28 -21.13
C CYS A 616 -28.45 -8.77 -19.78
N THR A 617 -29.38 -8.44 -18.91
CA THR A 617 -29.17 -8.18 -17.50
C THR A 617 -30.28 -8.92 -16.72
N PRO A 618 -30.19 -9.01 -15.38
CA PRO A 618 -31.26 -9.60 -14.58
C PRO A 618 -32.63 -8.93 -14.79
N THR A 619 -32.67 -7.67 -15.21
CA THR A 619 -33.90 -6.87 -15.31
C THR A 619 -34.28 -6.44 -16.73
N GLU A 620 -33.40 -6.59 -17.73
CA GLU A 620 -33.62 -6.13 -19.09
C GLU A 620 -33.01 -7.10 -20.14
N LEU A 621 -33.76 -7.36 -21.22
CA LEU A 621 -33.27 -8.12 -22.38
C LEU A 621 -33.51 -7.32 -23.67
N ILE A 622 -32.48 -7.22 -24.51
CA ILE A 622 -32.60 -6.74 -25.88
C ILE A 622 -32.50 -7.92 -26.84
N LEU A 623 -33.56 -8.11 -27.63
CA LEU A 623 -33.71 -9.21 -28.58
C LEU A 623 -33.71 -8.68 -30.01
N ILE A 624 -32.90 -9.27 -30.90
CA ILE A 624 -32.85 -8.93 -32.33
C ILE A 624 -33.26 -10.14 -33.17
N ASN A 625 -34.29 -10.01 -33.99
CA ASN A 625 -34.78 -11.09 -34.82
C ASN A 625 -33.82 -11.42 -35.97
N ASN A 626 -33.37 -12.67 -36.05
CA ASN A 626 -32.36 -13.12 -37.02
C ASN A 626 -32.81 -13.00 -38.50
N ALA A 627 -34.12 -12.94 -38.76
CA ALA A 627 -34.66 -12.96 -40.13
C ALA A 627 -34.99 -11.58 -40.70
N ASN A 628 -35.23 -10.58 -39.85
CA ASN A 628 -35.75 -9.28 -40.27
C ASN A 628 -35.22 -8.07 -39.48
N ASP A 629 -34.28 -8.29 -38.56
CA ASP A 629 -33.65 -7.27 -37.70
C ASP A 629 -34.64 -6.52 -36.79
N ASN A 630 -35.87 -7.01 -36.63
CA ASN A 630 -36.82 -6.43 -35.69
C ASN A 630 -36.28 -6.55 -34.26
N GLN A 631 -36.47 -5.51 -33.46
CA GLN A 631 -36.00 -5.46 -32.07
C GLN A 631 -37.16 -5.65 -31.09
N VAL A 632 -36.93 -6.37 -30.00
CA VAL A 632 -37.82 -6.41 -28.84
C VAL A 632 -37.02 -6.05 -27.59
N LEU A 633 -37.52 -5.09 -26.81
CA LEU A 633 -37.01 -4.76 -25.49
C LEU A 633 -37.95 -5.35 -24.45
N LEU A 634 -37.44 -6.25 -23.62
CA LEU A 634 -38.16 -6.82 -22.49
C LEU A 634 -37.62 -6.23 -21.19
N GLN A 635 -38.52 -5.90 -20.27
CA GLN A 635 -38.17 -5.53 -18.90
C GLN A 635 -38.86 -6.47 -17.92
N GLN A 636 -38.13 -6.88 -16.89
CA GLN A 636 -38.62 -7.82 -15.89
C GLN A 636 -39.67 -7.15 -14.99
N GLU A 637 -40.75 -7.87 -14.69
CA GLU A 637 -41.81 -7.47 -13.76
C GLU A 637 -42.16 -8.62 -12.82
N CYS A 638 -41.71 -8.49 -11.58
CA CYS A 638 -42.06 -9.37 -10.46
C CYS A 638 -43.36 -8.86 -9.81
N ASN A 639 -44.47 -9.57 -10.01
CA ASN A 639 -45.77 -9.24 -9.42
C ASN A 639 -45.88 -9.62 -7.94
#